data_AF-A0A813U168-F1
#
_entry.id   AF-A0A813U168-F1
#
_cell.length_a   1.000
_cell.length_b   1.000
_cell.length_c   1.000
_cell.angle_alpha   90.00
_cell.angle_beta   90.00
_cell.angle_gamma   90.00
#
_symmetry.space_group_name_H-M   'P 1'
#
loop_
_entity.id
_entity.type
_entity.pdbx_description
1 polymer ?
#
loop_
_entity_poly.entity_id
_entity_poly.type
_entity_poly.pdbx_seq_one_letter_code
_entity_poly.pdbx_strand_id
1 'polypeptide(L)'
;MIFYTISLLIFTIVQQTESVSFRLPINVRKCLKEEVHKDTMVTGDYDVTQLVGLPTHLDVKDTKGHILYNKEDALKGKFAFTTEEYDIFEVCFETKVSGGQKHHLTADHTTKEVTLNLKHGIETKDYDALAKANKLKPLEIELSRLEDLSSAIVSDFAYMKQREEEMRDTNESTNNKVLYFSIFSMCCLMGLALWQVLYLRRYFKAKNEQILVDPEHNDNDGGLKFEMSDDEEADSEQASTDGPSLVVVLGENNFTQFIESHPVVLVEFYAPWCHHCKQLEPNYEAAARLMKDYKHPVQFAKVDSTVESTLAQEHSIEGYPTLKIFHHQKAYPYDGPRDSGHSIMEYMKQYANPTWTPPPSAVVILTTENFTQFTQNEPLSLVEFHAPWCGMCKKLEPQYEKAASRLKEKNIKLAKVDGTQEVQLAKEYNITGYPTLFVFRQGGKKSPYDGENTEHAIVQYMQDMQSPPSQELNTSNEYKKLFAYHDKVYVIGIFPDQNTPLYDQFIDFANMNRKSYKFAHTFHSINIPALNDIKTLPVILVQYHPDIRSKYENEKNVFSKASATIDDIQEFVKKYQAPLVGILTEDTLQKYSKLRPLCVIFYDVDFSFEHREQTQYWRQKILNVAKDYKNTITFAISDEEKMKAMLKEFGLEDSSEDVNVGCHKDGMKYRMDDDDEFTSDSFREFIEKLDKGKVKPFIRSQAVPKKAVTNGIMNIVGSNFEQIVNDKSKDVVVFFYAPWCGHCKNFISTYSQIAQSYKDSKNLLFTQIDATSNDISGVYQISGYPTLYFVPSNDKSKPIIYSGDRSIDDFKKFIDKHSKNVHQNKSEEL
;
A
#
# COMPACT_ATOMS: atom_id res chain seq x y z
N MET A 1 61.95 22.52 8.22
CA MET A 1 62.59 21.40 7.49
C MET A 1 62.03 20.02 7.87
N ILE A 2 61.60 19.80 9.13
CA ILE A 2 60.99 18.53 9.59
C ILE A 2 59.54 18.33 9.08
N PHE A 3 58.75 19.41 8.95
CA PHE A 3 57.38 19.33 8.41
C PHE A 3 57.29 19.05 6.90
N TYR A 4 58.27 19.53 6.11
CA TYR A 4 58.32 19.25 4.67
C TYR A 4 58.81 17.83 4.36
N THR A 5 59.65 17.26 5.22
CA THR A 5 60.09 15.87 5.11
C THR A 5 59.02 14.89 5.58
N ILE A 6 58.18 15.25 6.57
CA ILE A 6 57.02 14.44 6.98
C ILE A 6 55.89 14.46 5.92
N SER A 7 55.69 15.60 5.24
CA SER A 7 54.64 15.75 4.21
C SER A 7 54.97 14.98 2.92
N LEU A 8 56.24 14.92 2.52
CA LEU A 8 56.69 14.10 1.38
C LEU A 8 56.61 12.58 1.66
N LEU A 9 56.74 12.18 2.94
CA LEU A 9 56.64 10.78 3.36
C LEU A 9 55.19 10.29 3.42
N ILE A 10 54.23 11.19 3.68
CA ILE A 10 52.80 10.85 3.76
C ILE A 10 52.16 10.82 2.37
N PHE A 11 52.66 11.60 1.40
CA PHE A 11 52.17 11.57 0.01
C PHE A 11 52.61 10.34 -0.80
N THR A 12 53.52 9.51 -0.27
CA THR A 12 54.02 8.30 -0.93
C THR A 12 53.30 7.01 -0.52
N ILE A 13 52.33 7.06 0.41
CA ILE A 13 51.70 5.84 0.99
C ILE A 13 50.19 5.76 0.70
N VAL A 14 49.65 6.50 -0.27
CA VAL A 14 48.28 6.25 -0.78
C VAL A 14 48.34 5.80 -2.22
N GLN A 15 48.78 4.56 -2.42
CA GLN A 15 48.35 3.78 -3.59
C GLN A 15 47.00 3.16 -3.23
N GLN A 16 45.93 3.63 -3.86
CA GLN A 16 44.67 2.90 -3.92
C GLN A 16 44.97 1.52 -4.54
N THR A 17 44.84 0.46 -3.75
CA THR A 17 44.86 -0.91 -4.25
C THR A 17 43.58 -1.58 -3.75
N GLU A 18 42.58 -1.64 -4.63
CA GLU A 18 41.45 -2.53 -4.44
C GLU A 18 41.93 -3.93 -4.83
N SER A 19 42.23 -4.75 -3.82
CA SER A 19 42.54 -6.17 -3.99
C SER A 19 41.83 -6.94 -2.89
N VAL A 20 41.28 -8.10 -3.25
CA VAL A 20 40.59 -8.99 -2.30
C VAL A 20 41.66 -9.81 -1.59
N SER A 21 41.81 -9.62 -0.28
CA SER A 21 42.66 -10.46 0.57
C SER A 21 41.83 -11.39 1.43
N PHE A 22 42.19 -12.67 1.49
CA PHE A 22 41.59 -13.64 2.40
C PHE A 22 42.58 -14.66 2.95
N ARG A 23 42.29 -15.15 4.15
CA ARG A 23 43.06 -16.23 4.80
C ARG A 23 42.63 -17.60 4.27
N LEU A 24 43.59 -18.40 3.85
CA LEU A 24 43.43 -19.76 3.35
C LEU A 24 44.01 -20.77 4.37
N PRO A 25 43.16 -21.49 5.12
CA PRO A 25 43.60 -22.56 6.01
C PRO A 25 44.13 -23.79 5.24
N ILE A 26 44.86 -24.66 5.96
CA ILE A 26 45.39 -25.92 5.41
C ILE A 26 44.25 -26.87 5.01
N ASN A 27 44.35 -27.53 3.86
CA ASN A 27 43.36 -28.48 3.30
C ASN A 27 41.96 -27.89 3.09
N VAL A 28 41.85 -26.56 2.97
CA VAL A 28 40.61 -25.87 2.66
C VAL A 28 40.73 -25.29 1.25
N ARG A 29 39.70 -25.50 0.44
CA ARG A 29 39.51 -24.82 -0.84
C ARG A 29 38.63 -23.59 -0.63
N LYS A 30 39.12 -22.42 -1.05
CA LYS A 30 38.32 -21.18 -1.10
C LYS A 30 38.22 -20.69 -2.53
N CYS A 31 37.03 -20.30 -2.94
CA CYS A 31 36.75 -19.83 -4.29
C CYS A 31 36.10 -18.46 -4.25
N LEU A 32 36.53 -17.57 -5.15
CA LEU A 32 35.82 -16.36 -5.49
C LEU A 32 35.02 -16.63 -6.77
N LYS A 33 33.75 -16.26 -6.80
CA LYS A 33 32.88 -16.42 -7.97
C LYS A 33 32.52 -15.05 -8.52
N GLU A 34 32.59 -14.91 -9.84
CA GLU A 34 32.32 -13.65 -10.51
C GLU A 34 31.55 -13.90 -11.81
N GLU A 35 30.54 -13.08 -12.07
CA GLU A 35 29.72 -13.16 -13.28
C GLU A 35 30.35 -12.27 -14.35
N VAL A 36 30.65 -12.82 -15.52
CA VAL A 36 31.24 -12.05 -16.61
C VAL A 36 30.53 -12.30 -17.94
N HIS A 37 30.29 -11.21 -18.66
CA HIS A 37 29.62 -11.22 -19.96
C HIS A 37 30.44 -11.91 -21.04
N LYS A 38 29.77 -12.33 -22.11
CA LYS A 38 30.40 -12.89 -23.32
C LYS A 38 31.44 -11.92 -23.92
N ASP A 39 32.49 -12.47 -24.53
CA ASP A 39 33.59 -11.77 -25.22
C ASP A 39 34.34 -10.75 -24.34
N THR A 40 34.32 -10.95 -23.02
CA THR A 40 34.94 -10.05 -22.05
C THR A 40 36.29 -10.61 -21.62
N MET A 41 37.34 -9.82 -21.80
CA MET A 41 38.67 -10.18 -21.30
C MET A 41 38.70 -10.03 -19.77
N VAL A 42 39.22 -11.05 -19.08
CA VAL A 42 39.42 -11.09 -17.64
C VAL A 42 40.91 -11.27 -17.37
N THR A 43 41.44 -10.51 -16.43
CA THR A 43 42.82 -10.65 -15.95
C THR A 43 42.84 -10.72 -14.44
N GLY A 44 43.63 -11.64 -13.89
CA GLY A 44 43.81 -11.77 -12.45
C GLY A 44 45.28 -11.78 -12.05
N ASP A 45 45.63 -10.95 -11.08
CA ASP A 45 46.94 -10.91 -10.43
C ASP A 45 46.82 -11.49 -9.02
N TYR A 46 47.63 -12.48 -8.68
CA TYR A 46 47.58 -13.12 -7.36
C TYR A 46 48.95 -13.18 -6.68
N ASP A 47 48.94 -13.08 -5.36
CA ASP A 47 50.08 -13.23 -4.45
C ASP A 47 49.66 -14.05 -3.23
N VAL A 48 50.43 -15.07 -2.88
CA VAL A 48 50.13 -16.03 -1.83
C VAL A 48 51.34 -16.17 -0.92
N THR A 49 51.14 -16.02 0.39
CA THR A 49 52.23 -16.12 1.36
C THR A 49 52.91 -17.49 1.31
N GLN A 50 54.23 -17.49 1.14
CA GLN A 50 55.03 -18.72 1.09
C GLN A 50 55.21 -19.31 2.49
N LEU A 51 54.84 -20.59 2.66
CA LEU A 51 55.13 -21.39 3.85
C LEU A 51 55.81 -22.69 3.41
N VAL A 52 56.92 -23.03 4.08
CA VAL A 52 57.78 -24.16 3.70
C VAL A 52 57.01 -25.48 3.83
N GLY A 53 56.96 -26.27 2.75
CA GLY A 53 56.37 -27.62 2.74
C GLY A 53 54.87 -27.72 2.45
N LEU A 54 54.19 -26.62 2.13
CA LEU A 54 52.75 -26.56 1.84
C LEU A 54 52.50 -25.89 0.48
N PRO A 55 52.42 -26.63 -0.64
CA PRO A 55 52.10 -26.04 -1.94
C PRO A 55 50.62 -25.60 -2.02
N THR A 56 50.36 -24.46 -2.67
CA THR A 56 49.00 -23.98 -2.96
C THR A 56 48.68 -24.25 -4.44
N HIS A 57 47.51 -24.81 -4.72
CA HIS A 57 46.99 -25.01 -6.06
C HIS A 57 45.98 -23.91 -6.40
N LEU A 58 46.09 -23.33 -7.58
CA LEU A 58 45.13 -22.36 -8.13
C LEU A 58 44.40 -23.00 -9.31
N ASP A 59 43.09 -22.91 -9.29
CA ASP A 59 42.18 -23.40 -10.32
C ASP A 59 41.20 -22.28 -10.71
N VAL A 60 41.12 -21.94 -11.99
CA VAL A 60 40.11 -21.03 -12.55
C VAL A 60 39.22 -21.83 -13.50
N LYS A 61 37.90 -21.89 -13.21
CA LYS A 61 36.95 -22.72 -13.96
C LYS A 61 35.66 -21.97 -14.26
N ASP A 62 34.98 -22.34 -15.34
CA ASP A 62 33.61 -21.88 -15.65
C ASP A 62 32.53 -22.75 -14.95
N THR A 63 31.23 -22.45 -15.11
CA THR A 63 30.17 -23.27 -14.50
C THR A 63 30.05 -24.67 -15.09
N LYS A 64 30.54 -24.86 -16.33
CA LYS A 64 30.61 -26.14 -17.03
C LYS A 64 31.80 -26.99 -16.56
N GLY A 65 32.68 -26.42 -15.73
CA GLY A 65 33.84 -27.08 -15.15
C GLY A 65 35.08 -27.09 -16.06
N HIS A 66 35.08 -26.34 -17.17
CA HIS A 66 36.25 -26.18 -18.02
C HIS A 66 37.33 -25.38 -17.29
N ILE A 67 38.57 -25.85 -17.39
CA ILE A 67 39.72 -25.21 -16.73
C ILE A 67 40.24 -24.09 -17.64
N LEU A 68 39.99 -22.85 -17.24
CA LEU A 68 40.44 -21.64 -17.92
C LEU A 68 41.90 -21.30 -17.57
N TYR A 69 42.32 -21.61 -16.33
CA TYR A 69 43.69 -21.48 -15.86
C TYR A 69 43.95 -22.41 -14.69
N ASN A 70 45.15 -22.99 -14.61
CA ASN A 70 45.57 -23.81 -13.49
C ASN A 70 47.06 -23.56 -13.17
N LYS A 71 47.39 -23.54 -11.89
CA LYS A 71 48.78 -23.51 -11.44
C LYS A 71 49.00 -24.36 -10.19
N GLU A 72 49.92 -25.31 -10.30
CA GLU A 72 50.53 -26.00 -9.16
C GLU A 72 51.61 -25.13 -8.50
N ASP A 73 51.62 -25.13 -7.17
CA ASP A 73 52.48 -24.30 -6.31
C ASP A 73 52.40 -22.79 -6.64
N ALA A 74 51.17 -22.28 -6.67
CA ALA A 74 50.83 -20.90 -6.90
C ALA A 74 51.31 -20.00 -5.74
N LEU A 75 52.46 -19.36 -5.93
CA LEU A 75 53.02 -18.35 -5.01
C LEU A 75 52.70 -16.93 -5.48
N LYS A 76 53.08 -16.58 -6.71
CA LYS A 76 52.76 -15.27 -7.31
C LYS A 76 52.65 -15.42 -8.82
N GLY A 77 51.66 -14.79 -9.43
CA GLY A 77 51.44 -14.94 -10.86
C GLY A 77 50.30 -14.09 -11.40
N LYS A 78 50.10 -14.23 -12.71
CA LYS A 78 49.02 -13.59 -13.45
C LYS A 78 48.33 -14.63 -14.32
N PHE A 79 47.03 -14.46 -14.53
CA PHE A 79 46.26 -15.20 -15.52
C PHE A 79 45.39 -14.26 -16.34
N ALA A 80 45.05 -14.68 -17.56
CA ALA A 80 44.12 -13.97 -18.42
C ALA A 80 43.35 -14.96 -19.28
N PHE A 81 42.07 -14.68 -19.50
CA PHE A 81 41.21 -15.43 -20.41
C PHE A 81 40.12 -14.51 -20.97
N THR A 82 39.45 -14.94 -22.03
CA THR A 82 38.28 -14.26 -22.59
C THR A 82 37.09 -15.20 -22.53
N THR A 83 35.95 -14.70 -22.07
CA THR A 83 34.71 -15.48 -21.97
C THR A 83 34.07 -15.70 -23.34
N GLU A 84 33.62 -16.93 -23.64
CA GLU A 84 32.94 -17.23 -24.91
C GLU A 84 31.40 -17.05 -24.83
N GLU A 85 30.85 -17.12 -23.62
CA GLU A 85 29.43 -16.95 -23.30
C GLU A 85 29.29 -16.20 -21.96
N TYR A 86 28.08 -15.70 -21.65
CA TYR A 86 27.79 -15.17 -20.32
C TYR A 86 27.82 -16.34 -19.32
N ASP A 87 28.76 -16.29 -18.37
CA ASP A 87 28.94 -17.37 -17.41
C ASP A 87 29.55 -16.86 -16.10
N ILE A 88 29.45 -17.69 -15.05
CA ILE A 88 30.11 -17.46 -13.77
C ILE A 88 31.41 -18.26 -13.76
N PHE A 89 32.54 -17.59 -13.53
CA PHE A 89 33.79 -18.29 -13.33
C PHE A 89 34.19 -18.26 -11.85
N GLU A 90 34.83 -19.35 -11.41
CA GLU A 90 35.34 -19.51 -10.05
C GLU A 90 36.86 -19.52 -10.05
N VAL A 91 37.46 -18.66 -9.22
CA VAL A 91 38.90 -18.61 -8.94
C VAL A 91 39.15 -19.24 -7.58
N CYS A 92 39.67 -20.45 -7.57
CA CYS A 92 39.81 -21.29 -6.39
C CYS A 92 41.27 -21.49 -5.99
N PHE A 93 41.56 -21.31 -4.70
CA PHE A 93 42.84 -21.65 -4.09
C PHE A 93 42.65 -22.80 -3.10
N GLU A 94 43.52 -23.80 -3.18
CA GLU A 94 43.50 -24.99 -2.31
C GLU A 94 44.92 -25.33 -1.86
N THR A 95 45.13 -25.63 -0.58
CA THR A 95 46.43 -26.12 -0.09
C THR A 95 46.41 -27.65 0.00
N LYS A 96 47.37 -28.33 -0.63
CA LYS A 96 47.48 -29.81 -0.58
C LYS A 96 48.72 -30.23 0.18
N VAL A 97 48.55 -31.06 1.22
CA VAL A 97 49.66 -31.65 1.98
C VAL A 97 50.11 -32.95 1.29
N SER A 98 51.37 -33.04 0.85
CA SER A 98 51.95 -34.30 0.37
C SER A 98 52.00 -35.33 1.50
N GLY A 99 51.49 -36.54 1.23
CA GLY A 99 51.09 -37.57 2.21
C GLY A 99 52.14 -38.22 3.12
N GLY A 100 53.19 -37.51 3.55
CA GLY A 100 54.27 -38.04 4.40
C GLY A 100 54.36 -37.48 5.83
N GLN A 101 53.63 -36.43 6.20
CA GLN A 101 53.73 -35.82 7.54
C GLN A 101 52.35 -35.54 8.15
N LYS A 102 51.75 -36.56 8.75
CA LYS A 102 50.43 -36.46 9.42
C LYS A 102 50.48 -36.18 10.93
N HIS A 103 51.65 -35.90 11.52
CA HIS A 103 51.76 -35.73 12.98
C HIS A 103 52.69 -34.56 13.39
N HIS A 104 52.23 -33.30 13.30
CA HIS A 104 52.51 -32.20 14.28
C HIS A 104 52.07 -30.77 13.83
N LEU A 105 50.97 -30.60 13.12
CA LEU A 105 50.46 -29.24 12.81
C LEU A 105 49.04 -29.08 13.37
N THR A 106 48.95 -28.48 14.56
CA THR A 106 47.69 -28.08 15.18
C THR A 106 47.06 -26.94 14.38
N ALA A 107 45.75 -27.05 14.11
CA ALA A 107 44.99 -26.26 13.14
C ALA A 107 44.84 -24.75 13.42
N ASP A 108 45.50 -24.20 14.45
CA ASP A 108 45.22 -22.83 14.91
C ASP A 108 46.25 -21.77 14.46
N HIS A 109 47.42 -22.13 13.92
CA HIS A 109 48.49 -21.12 13.66
C HIS A 109 49.21 -21.18 12.29
N THR A 110 48.70 -21.89 11.29
CA THR A 110 49.29 -21.86 9.93
C THR A 110 48.22 -21.59 8.87
N THR A 111 47.86 -20.32 8.70
CA THR A 111 47.01 -19.86 7.57
C THR A 111 47.87 -19.09 6.58
N LYS A 112 47.64 -19.29 5.27
CA LYS A 112 48.26 -18.47 4.22
C LYS A 112 47.36 -17.26 3.94
N GLU A 113 47.95 -16.11 3.62
CA GLU A 113 47.20 -14.99 3.06
C GLU A 113 47.26 -15.07 1.54
N VAL A 114 46.11 -14.89 0.89
CA VAL A 114 45.97 -14.82 -0.56
C VAL A 114 45.44 -13.44 -0.89
N THR A 115 46.20 -12.69 -1.69
CA THR A 115 45.78 -11.42 -2.28
C THR A 115 45.48 -11.66 -3.75
N LEU A 116 44.28 -11.29 -4.19
CA LEU A 116 43.81 -11.44 -5.56
C LEU A 116 43.25 -10.11 -6.06
N ASN A 117 43.73 -9.65 -7.22
CA ASN A 117 43.21 -8.49 -7.93
C ASN A 117 42.64 -8.97 -9.27
N LEU A 118 41.33 -8.88 -9.44
CA LEU A 118 40.63 -9.22 -10.68
C LEU A 118 40.22 -7.95 -11.41
N LYS A 119 40.34 -7.97 -12.73
CA LYS A 119 39.86 -6.92 -13.62
C LYS A 119 39.16 -7.57 -14.81
N HIS A 120 38.08 -6.98 -15.29
CA HIS A 120 37.35 -7.47 -16.46
C HIS A 120 36.94 -6.33 -17.41
N GLY A 121 36.80 -6.64 -18.69
CA GLY A 121 36.36 -5.68 -19.71
C GLY A 121 37.32 -4.51 -19.87
N ILE A 122 36.81 -3.28 -19.78
CA ILE A 122 37.57 -2.04 -20.00
C ILE A 122 38.72 -1.88 -18.99
N GLU A 123 38.56 -2.42 -17.78
CA GLU A 123 39.56 -2.32 -16.70
C GLU A 123 40.83 -3.13 -17.00
N THR A 124 40.75 -4.08 -17.94
CA THR A 124 41.89 -4.87 -18.40
C THR A 124 42.73 -4.16 -19.46
N LYS A 125 42.24 -3.05 -20.04
CA LYS A 125 42.99 -2.25 -21.02
C LYS A 125 44.13 -1.47 -20.33
N ASP A 126 45.36 -1.72 -20.74
CA ASP A 126 46.54 -0.95 -20.31
C ASP A 126 46.67 0.34 -21.14
N TYR A 127 45.99 1.39 -20.68
CA TYR A 127 46.01 2.71 -21.31
C TYR A 127 47.40 3.34 -21.33
N ASP A 128 48.28 3.01 -20.38
CA ASP A 128 49.65 3.53 -20.33
C ASP A 128 50.56 2.86 -21.38
N ALA A 129 50.37 1.57 -21.64
CA ALA A 129 51.02 0.87 -22.74
C ALA A 129 50.52 1.36 -24.11
N LEU A 130 49.20 1.56 -24.27
CA LEU A 130 48.60 2.12 -25.48
C LEU A 130 49.06 3.57 -25.74
N ALA A 131 49.20 4.37 -24.68
CA ALA A 131 49.73 5.73 -24.76
C ALA A 131 51.19 5.76 -25.24
N LYS A 132 52.03 4.85 -24.76
CA LYS A 132 53.43 4.72 -25.20
C LYS A 132 53.54 4.23 -26.64
N ALA A 133 52.72 3.27 -27.04
CA ALA A 133 52.70 2.73 -28.40
C ALA A 133 52.24 3.77 -29.42
N ASN A 134 51.22 4.57 -29.08
CA ASN A 134 50.61 5.55 -29.97
C ASN A 134 51.11 6.99 -29.75
N LYS A 135 52.06 7.22 -28.83
CA LYS A 135 52.61 8.54 -28.46
C LYS A 135 51.53 9.57 -28.09
N LEU A 136 50.51 9.15 -27.36
CA LEU A 136 49.38 10.01 -26.99
C LEU A 136 49.76 11.00 -25.87
N LYS A 137 49.19 12.21 -25.92
CA LYS A 137 49.33 13.18 -24.83
C LYS A 137 48.47 12.78 -23.63
N PRO A 138 48.80 13.21 -22.39
CA PRO A 138 48.03 12.85 -21.18
C PRO A 138 46.52 13.08 -21.30
N LEU A 139 46.11 14.19 -21.92
CA LEU A 139 44.68 14.52 -22.13
C LEU A 139 43.99 13.61 -23.16
N GLU A 140 44.72 13.14 -24.18
CA GLU A 140 44.20 12.24 -25.21
C GLU A 140 43.97 10.82 -24.65
N ILE A 141 44.77 10.42 -23.67
CA ILE A 141 44.59 9.16 -22.93
C ILE A 141 43.32 9.21 -22.09
N GLU A 142 43.09 10.31 -21.36
CA GLU A 142 41.87 10.48 -20.57
C GLU A 142 40.62 10.53 -21.45
N LEU A 143 40.68 11.21 -22.60
CA LEU A 143 39.59 11.24 -23.58
C LEU A 143 39.29 9.85 -24.14
N SER A 144 40.31 9.10 -24.54
CA SER A 144 40.14 7.73 -25.05
C SER A 144 39.58 6.79 -23.97
N ARG A 145 40.00 6.95 -22.70
CA ARG A 145 39.44 6.20 -21.58
C ARG A 145 37.97 6.54 -21.32
N LEU A 146 37.59 7.81 -21.43
CA LEU A 146 36.20 8.26 -21.29
C LEU A 146 35.33 7.78 -22.46
N GLU A 147 35.86 7.76 -23.68
CA GLU A 147 35.17 7.26 -24.87
C GLU A 147 34.93 5.74 -24.79
N ASP A 148 35.93 4.97 -24.37
CA ASP A 148 35.82 3.53 -24.15
C ASP A 148 34.82 3.22 -23.01
N LEU A 149 34.85 3.99 -21.92
CA LEU A 149 33.89 3.86 -20.81
C LEU A 149 32.47 4.17 -21.26
N SER A 150 32.29 5.27 -22.00
CA SER A 150 30.99 5.67 -22.56
C SER A 150 30.44 4.61 -23.51
N SER A 151 31.29 4.05 -24.38
CA SER A 151 30.87 3.05 -25.37
C SER A 151 30.43 1.74 -24.71
N ALA A 152 31.10 1.32 -23.63
CA ALA A 152 30.68 0.14 -22.89
C ALA A 152 29.34 0.36 -22.14
N ILE A 153 29.16 1.52 -21.51
CA ILE A 153 27.88 1.86 -20.85
C ILE A 153 26.73 1.82 -21.87
N VAL A 154 26.93 2.36 -23.08
CA VAL A 154 25.93 2.32 -24.15
C VAL A 154 25.63 0.88 -24.59
N SER A 155 26.66 0.03 -24.68
CA SER A 155 26.49 -1.39 -25.01
C SER A 155 25.69 -2.14 -23.93
N ASP A 156 25.96 -1.86 -22.65
CA ASP A 156 25.23 -2.46 -21.53
C ASP A 156 23.76 -2.04 -21.53
N PHE A 157 23.47 -0.77 -21.81
CA PHE A 157 22.09 -0.28 -21.96
C PHE A 157 21.35 -0.95 -23.14
N ALA A 158 22.02 -1.09 -24.28
CA ALA A 158 21.43 -1.78 -25.44
C ALA A 158 21.10 -3.24 -25.13
N TYR A 159 21.99 -3.92 -24.41
CA TYR A 159 21.76 -5.30 -23.94
C TYR A 159 20.62 -5.40 -22.91
N MET A 160 20.56 -4.49 -21.94
CA MET A 160 19.46 -4.46 -20.96
C MET A 160 18.10 -4.29 -21.64
N LYS A 161 18.02 -3.44 -22.67
CA LYS A 161 16.81 -3.23 -23.47
C LYS A 161 16.40 -4.50 -24.21
N GLN A 162 17.34 -5.18 -24.86
CA GLN A 162 17.06 -6.45 -25.53
C GLN A 162 16.54 -7.52 -24.56
N ARG A 163 17.09 -7.58 -23.34
CA ARG A 163 16.64 -8.49 -22.28
C ARG A 163 15.23 -8.17 -21.77
N GLU A 164 14.89 -6.90 -21.68
CA GLU A 164 13.53 -6.46 -21.32
C GLU A 164 12.52 -6.88 -22.40
N GLU A 165 12.86 -6.72 -23.68
CA GLU A 165 12.05 -7.16 -24.81
C GLU A 165 11.84 -8.70 -24.78
N GLU A 166 12.90 -9.48 -24.61
CA GLU A 166 12.82 -10.94 -24.50
C GLU A 166 12.00 -11.41 -23.28
N MET A 167 12.12 -10.73 -22.14
CA MET A 167 11.31 -11.03 -20.96
C MET A 167 9.84 -10.66 -21.17
N ARG A 168 9.56 -9.54 -21.85
CA ARG A 168 8.20 -9.14 -22.20
C ARG A 168 7.54 -10.17 -23.12
N ASP A 169 8.25 -10.61 -24.15
CA ASP A 169 7.77 -11.61 -25.11
C ASP A 169 7.56 -12.99 -24.44
N THR A 170 8.45 -13.37 -23.53
CA THR A 170 8.31 -14.61 -22.75
C THR A 170 7.11 -14.54 -21.82
N ASN A 171 6.89 -13.41 -21.17
CA ASN A 171 5.75 -13.20 -20.29
C ASN A 171 4.43 -13.20 -21.08
N GLU A 172 4.39 -12.53 -22.24
CA GLU A 172 3.24 -12.53 -23.15
C GLU A 172 2.91 -13.94 -23.64
N SER A 173 3.93 -14.72 -24.07
CA SER A 173 3.77 -16.11 -24.50
C SER A 173 3.30 -17.03 -23.38
N THR A 174 3.81 -16.84 -22.17
CA THR A 174 3.40 -17.62 -20.98
C THR A 174 1.96 -17.30 -20.60
N ASN A 175 1.59 -16.03 -20.56
CA ASN A 175 0.24 -15.58 -20.27
C ASN A 175 -0.75 -16.12 -21.31
N ASN A 176 -0.39 -16.08 -22.60
CA ASN A 176 -1.23 -16.62 -23.67
C ASN A 176 -1.43 -18.14 -23.55
N LYS A 177 -0.38 -18.91 -23.21
CA LYS A 177 -0.48 -20.35 -22.95
C LYS A 177 -1.38 -20.65 -21.74
N VAL A 178 -1.27 -19.86 -20.67
CA VAL A 178 -2.11 -20.00 -19.47
C VAL A 178 -3.58 -19.68 -19.79
N LEU A 179 -3.83 -18.67 -20.62
CA LEU A 179 -5.17 -18.35 -21.11
C LEU A 179 -5.78 -19.53 -21.88
N TYR A 180 -5.06 -20.10 -22.84
CA TYR A 180 -5.55 -21.26 -23.60
C TYR A 180 -5.74 -22.51 -22.74
N PHE A 181 -4.86 -22.77 -21.79
CA PHE A 181 -5.03 -23.86 -20.83
C PHE A 181 -6.28 -23.66 -19.95
N SER A 182 -6.55 -22.42 -19.54
CA SER A 182 -7.74 -22.06 -18.76
C SER A 182 -9.02 -22.25 -19.57
N ILE A 183 -9.04 -21.81 -20.83
CA ILE A 183 -10.17 -22.03 -21.75
C ILE A 183 -10.39 -23.54 -21.97
N PHE A 184 -9.33 -24.29 -22.23
CA PHE A 184 -9.41 -25.75 -22.40
C PHE A 184 -9.97 -26.45 -21.16
N SER A 185 -9.46 -26.11 -19.97
CA SER A 185 -9.95 -26.61 -18.69
C SER A 185 -11.45 -26.29 -18.50
N MET A 186 -11.87 -25.08 -18.81
CA MET A 186 -13.27 -24.67 -18.71
C MET A 186 -14.17 -25.43 -19.70
N CYS A 187 -13.70 -25.69 -20.93
CA CYS A 187 -14.38 -26.55 -21.89
C CYS A 187 -14.48 -28.00 -21.40
N CYS A 188 -13.42 -28.56 -20.82
CA CYS A 188 -13.44 -29.90 -20.23
C CYS A 188 -14.45 -30.01 -19.08
N LEU A 189 -14.50 -29.01 -18.19
CA LEU A 189 -15.46 -28.96 -17.08
C LEU A 189 -16.89 -28.85 -17.58
N MET A 190 -17.16 -28.00 -18.59
CA MET A 190 -18.48 -27.94 -19.22
C MET A 190 -18.86 -29.26 -19.91
N GLY A 191 -17.91 -29.91 -20.58
CA GLY A 191 -18.11 -31.21 -21.20
C GLY A 191 -18.44 -32.31 -20.18
N LEU A 192 -17.71 -32.35 -19.06
CA LEU A 192 -17.96 -33.27 -17.95
C LEU A 192 -19.31 -33.00 -17.29
N ALA A 193 -19.67 -31.73 -17.08
CA ALA A 193 -20.98 -31.36 -16.52
C ALA A 193 -22.12 -31.78 -17.44
N LEU A 194 -22.01 -31.53 -18.75
CA LEU A 194 -22.99 -31.98 -19.74
C LEU A 194 -23.08 -33.51 -19.77
N TRP A 195 -21.94 -34.20 -19.72
CA TRP A 195 -21.89 -35.66 -19.67
C TRP A 195 -22.54 -36.21 -18.40
N GLN A 196 -22.26 -35.62 -17.23
CA GLN A 196 -22.88 -35.99 -15.95
C GLN A 196 -24.40 -35.81 -15.99
N VAL A 197 -24.90 -34.70 -16.54
CA VAL A 197 -26.34 -34.47 -16.69
C VAL A 197 -26.97 -35.52 -17.61
N LEU A 198 -26.33 -35.83 -18.75
CA LEU A 198 -26.82 -36.85 -19.68
C LEU A 198 -26.76 -38.27 -19.09
N TYR A 199 -25.69 -38.59 -18.36
CA TYR A 199 -25.50 -39.86 -17.66
C TYR A 199 -26.57 -40.05 -16.59
N LEU A 200 -26.76 -39.08 -15.69
CA LEU A 200 -27.81 -39.12 -14.68
C LEU A 200 -29.19 -39.26 -15.30
N ARG A 201 -29.47 -38.52 -16.38
CA ARG A 201 -30.74 -38.61 -17.10
C ARG A 201 -30.96 -40.01 -17.70
N ARG A 202 -29.92 -40.68 -18.21
CA ARG A 202 -30.00 -42.09 -18.65
C ARG A 202 -30.15 -43.06 -17.49
N TYR A 203 -29.39 -42.89 -16.42
CA TYR A 203 -29.43 -43.71 -15.22
C TYR A 203 -30.82 -43.70 -14.56
N PHE A 204 -31.44 -42.52 -14.40
CA PHE A 204 -32.81 -42.42 -13.87
C PHE A 204 -33.86 -42.98 -14.83
N LYS A 205 -33.63 -42.90 -16.15
CA LYS A 205 -34.52 -43.50 -17.14
C LYS A 205 -34.47 -45.04 -17.10
N ALA A 206 -33.28 -45.62 -16.93
CA ALA A 206 -33.08 -47.05 -16.78
C ALA A 206 -33.58 -47.58 -15.42
N LYS A 207 -33.41 -46.82 -14.34
CA LYS A 207 -33.86 -47.22 -12.99
C LYS A 207 -35.37 -47.12 -12.82
N ASN A 208 -36.05 -46.18 -13.51
CA ASN A 208 -37.51 -46.14 -13.55
C ASN A 208 -38.14 -47.35 -14.27
N GLU A 209 -37.39 -48.05 -15.13
CA GLU A 209 -37.84 -49.30 -15.76
C GLU A 209 -37.64 -50.54 -14.87
N GLN A 210 -36.87 -50.44 -13.78
CA GLN A 210 -36.48 -51.57 -12.93
C GLN A 210 -37.26 -51.67 -11.59
N ILE A 211 -38.31 -50.84 -11.40
CA ILE A 211 -39.13 -50.79 -10.17
C ILE A 211 -40.45 -51.59 -10.32
N LEU A 212 -40.72 -52.22 -11.47
CA LEU A 212 -41.82 -53.18 -11.61
C LEU A 212 -41.23 -54.58 -11.81
N VAL A 213 -41.74 -55.54 -11.01
CA VAL A 213 -41.45 -56.99 -10.96
C VAL A 213 -40.55 -57.45 -9.80
N ASP A 214 -41.23 -57.61 -8.66
CA ASP A 214 -41.31 -58.80 -7.79
C ASP A 214 -40.17 -59.33 -6.89
N PRO A 215 -40.55 -60.01 -5.77
CA PRO A 215 -39.79 -60.16 -4.52
C PRO A 215 -39.36 -61.62 -4.22
N GLU A 216 -38.59 -61.81 -3.13
CA GLU A 216 -38.33 -63.02 -2.28
C GLU A 216 -36.82 -63.13 -1.94
N HIS A 217 -36.37 -63.11 -0.69
CA HIS A 217 -36.47 -64.02 0.47
C HIS A 217 -35.17 -64.85 0.69
N ASN A 218 -34.63 -64.69 1.90
CA ASN A 218 -33.88 -65.61 2.76
C ASN A 218 -32.38 -66.00 2.56
N ASP A 219 -31.66 -65.74 3.67
CA ASP A 219 -30.78 -66.60 4.47
C ASP A 219 -29.44 -67.19 3.95
N ASN A 220 -28.37 -66.70 4.60
CA ASN A 220 -27.26 -67.42 5.25
C ASN A 220 -26.62 -68.67 4.59
N ASP A 221 -25.34 -68.53 4.20
CA ASP A 221 -24.16 -69.38 4.55
C ASP A 221 -22.96 -68.74 3.79
N GLY A 222 -21.78 -68.43 4.32
CA GLY A 222 -20.87 -69.26 5.11
C GLY A 222 -19.79 -69.86 4.19
N GLY A 223 -18.53 -69.40 4.33
CA GLY A 223 -17.34 -70.13 3.84
C GLY A 223 -16.36 -69.30 2.98
N LEU A 224 -15.36 -68.61 3.54
CA LEU A 224 -14.02 -69.06 4.01
C LEU A 224 -12.89 -68.89 2.96
N LYS A 225 -12.03 -67.87 3.20
CA LYS A 225 -10.54 -67.85 3.17
C LYS A 225 -9.84 -68.11 1.81
N PHE A 226 -8.66 -67.58 1.46
CA PHE A 226 -7.48 -66.93 2.05
C PHE A 226 -6.70 -66.38 0.80
N GLU A 227 -5.80 -65.38 0.78
CA GLU A 227 -4.78 -64.96 1.74
C GLU A 227 -4.09 -63.66 1.23
N MET A 228 -3.75 -62.77 2.19
CA MET A 228 -2.52 -61.95 2.37
C MET A 228 -1.90 -61.14 1.21
N SER A 229 -1.37 -59.93 1.38
CA SER A 229 -1.04 -59.08 2.54
C SER A 229 -0.83 -57.65 2.01
N ASP A 230 -0.95 -56.62 2.87
CA ASP A 230 0.07 -55.58 3.08
C ASP A 230 -0.45 -54.53 4.08
N ASP A 231 0.50 -53.95 4.80
CA ASP A 231 0.37 -53.39 6.14
C ASP A 231 -0.21 -51.96 6.19
N GLU A 232 -1.08 -51.77 7.20
CA GLU A 232 -1.28 -50.62 8.08
C GLU A 232 -1.07 -49.18 7.56
N GLU A 233 -2.15 -48.56 7.05
CA GLU A 233 -2.44 -47.13 7.25
C GLU A 233 -3.77 -46.99 7.99
N ALA A 234 -3.74 -46.16 9.04
CA ALA A 234 -4.82 -45.99 10.00
C ALA A 234 -6.11 -45.45 9.36
N ASP A 235 -7.21 -46.17 9.63
CA ASP A 235 -8.56 -45.87 9.16
C ASP A 235 -9.01 -44.44 9.50
N SER A 236 -9.36 -43.69 8.47
CA SER A 236 -10.24 -42.53 8.59
C SER A 236 -11.69 -43.03 8.59
N GLU A 237 -12.23 -43.30 9.78
CA GLU A 237 -13.66 -43.54 9.95
C GLU A 237 -14.45 -42.31 9.46
N GLN A 238 -15.03 -42.41 8.25
CA GLN A 238 -16.10 -41.53 7.82
C GLN A 238 -17.35 -41.87 8.63
N ALA A 239 -17.55 -41.14 9.73
CA ALA A 239 -18.79 -41.19 10.50
C ALA A 239 -19.98 -40.77 9.60
N SER A 240 -20.92 -41.69 9.39
CA SER A 240 -22.17 -41.47 8.67
C SER A 240 -23.02 -40.36 9.32
N THR A 241 -23.56 -39.45 8.52
CA THR A 241 -24.38 -38.29 8.93
C THR A 241 -25.84 -38.63 9.30
N ASP A 242 -26.19 -39.91 9.48
CA ASP A 242 -27.59 -40.38 9.53
C ASP A 242 -28.19 -40.42 10.95
N GLY A 243 -28.14 -39.29 11.68
CA GLY A 243 -28.76 -39.15 13.01
C GLY A 243 -29.12 -37.71 13.36
N PRO A 244 -29.90 -37.44 14.44
CA PRO A 244 -30.29 -36.09 14.82
C PRO A 244 -29.06 -35.20 15.05
N SER A 245 -29.12 -33.95 14.55
CA SER A 245 -27.99 -33.02 14.65
C SER A 245 -27.63 -32.74 16.11
N LEU A 246 -26.33 -32.77 16.42
CA LEU A 246 -25.79 -32.42 17.74
C LEU A 246 -25.39 -30.95 17.83
N VAL A 247 -25.60 -30.17 16.76
CA VAL A 247 -25.30 -28.74 16.71
C VAL A 247 -26.55 -27.95 17.11
N VAL A 248 -26.45 -27.21 18.20
CA VAL A 248 -27.58 -26.43 18.75
C VAL A 248 -27.77 -25.13 18.00
N VAL A 249 -28.99 -24.79 17.62
CA VAL A 249 -29.30 -23.49 17.01
C VAL A 249 -29.51 -22.45 18.12
N LEU A 250 -28.73 -21.38 18.08
CA LEU A 250 -28.82 -20.28 19.03
C LEU A 250 -29.34 -19.01 18.36
N GLY A 251 -30.07 -18.21 19.14
CA GLY A 251 -30.52 -16.86 18.82
C GLY A 251 -30.51 -15.98 20.06
N GLU A 252 -30.89 -14.70 19.93
CA GLU A 252 -30.82 -13.71 21.01
C GLU A 252 -31.50 -14.17 22.33
N ASN A 253 -32.55 -14.97 22.25
CA ASN A 253 -33.34 -15.40 23.41
C ASN A 253 -32.71 -16.55 24.23
N ASN A 254 -31.78 -17.32 23.67
CA ASN A 254 -31.20 -18.49 24.33
C ASN A 254 -29.67 -18.48 24.37
N PHE A 255 -29.02 -17.57 23.64
CA PHE A 255 -27.57 -17.52 23.49
C PHE A 255 -26.85 -17.38 24.84
N THR A 256 -27.15 -16.33 25.60
CA THR A 256 -26.47 -16.03 26.88
C THR A 256 -26.59 -17.19 27.86
N GLN A 257 -27.80 -17.70 28.07
CA GLN A 257 -28.04 -18.83 28.97
C GLN A 257 -27.31 -20.11 28.51
N PHE A 258 -27.24 -20.36 27.20
CA PHE A 258 -26.54 -21.51 26.66
C PHE A 258 -25.02 -21.41 26.88
N ILE A 259 -24.44 -20.23 26.63
CA ILE A 259 -23.01 -19.98 26.85
C ILE A 259 -22.64 -20.01 28.33
N GLU A 260 -23.52 -19.56 29.23
CA GLU A 260 -23.29 -19.60 30.68
C GLU A 260 -23.36 -21.02 31.27
N SER A 261 -24.25 -21.86 30.73
CA SER A 261 -24.48 -23.23 31.22
C SER A 261 -23.45 -24.24 30.74
N HIS A 262 -22.63 -23.90 29.73
CA HIS A 262 -21.64 -24.80 29.15
C HIS A 262 -20.23 -24.22 29.26
N PRO A 263 -19.28 -24.95 29.89
CA PRO A 263 -17.92 -24.45 30.09
C PRO A 263 -17.18 -24.11 28.80
N VAL A 264 -17.36 -24.92 27.75
CA VAL A 264 -16.72 -24.74 26.45
C VAL A 264 -17.75 -24.94 25.33
N VAL A 265 -17.92 -23.93 24.50
CA VAL A 265 -18.82 -23.95 23.34
C VAL A 265 -18.09 -23.46 22.10
N LEU A 266 -18.11 -24.22 21.02
CA LEU A 266 -17.75 -23.71 19.70
C LEU A 266 -19.04 -23.22 19.04
N VAL A 267 -19.04 -21.98 18.54
CA VAL A 267 -20.20 -21.37 17.86
C VAL A 267 -19.82 -21.01 16.43
N GLU A 268 -20.60 -21.49 15.46
CA GLU A 268 -20.57 -21.06 14.07
C GLU A 268 -21.56 -19.92 13.81
N PHE A 269 -21.04 -18.76 13.43
CA PHE A 269 -21.82 -17.66 12.89
C PHE A 269 -21.86 -17.78 11.36
N TYR A 270 -23.04 -18.05 10.80
CA TYR A 270 -23.22 -18.41 9.40
C TYR A 270 -24.33 -17.61 8.71
N ALA A 271 -24.40 -17.75 7.39
CA ALA A 271 -25.52 -17.28 6.57
C ALA A 271 -26.06 -18.44 5.71
N PRO A 272 -27.38 -18.64 5.58
CA PRO A 272 -27.96 -19.79 4.86
C PRO A 272 -27.58 -19.88 3.38
N TRP A 273 -27.28 -18.75 2.76
CA TRP A 273 -26.87 -18.65 1.35
C TRP A 273 -25.35 -18.74 1.16
N CYS A 274 -24.55 -18.78 2.22
CA CYS A 274 -23.09 -18.82 2.12
C CYS A 274 -22.60 -20.22 1.72
N HIS A 275 -21.87 -20.29 0.61
CA HIS A 275 -21.29 -21.54 0.11
C HIS A 275 -20.26 -22.14 1.08
N HIS A 276 -19.39 -21.31 1.68
CA HIS A 276 -18.37 -21.78 2.62
C HIS A 276 -18.98 -22.33 3.93
N CYS A 277 -20.12 -21.81 4.37
CA CYS A 277 -20.86 -22.37 5.51
C CYS A 277 -21.39 -23.78 5.19
N LYS A 278 -21.99 -23.95 4.01
CA LYS A 278 -22.50 -25.26 3.56
C LYS A 278 -21.38 -26.30 3.39
N GLN A 279 -20.19 -25.86 2.98
CA GLN A 279 -19.01 -26.73 2.92
C GLN A 279 -18.50 -27.14 4.32
N LEU A 280 -18.59 -26.24 5.30
CA LEU A 280 -18.16 -26.49 6.68
C LEU A 280 -19.13 -27.41 7.45
N GLU A 281 -20.43 -27.30 7.18
CA GLU A 281 -21.50 -28.02 7.88
C GLU A 281 -21.23 -29.52 8.12
N PRO A 282 -20.83 -30.36 7.12
CA PRO A 282 -20.56 -31.78 7.37
C PRO A 282 -19.39 -32.00 8.34
N ASN A 283 -18.31 -31.22 8.22
CA ASN A 283 -17.15 -31.33 9.10
C ASN A 283 -17.49 -30.87 10.52
N TYR A 284 -18.27 -29.81 10.64
CA TYR A 284 -18.70 -29.25 11.93
C TYR A 284 -19.60 -30.21 12.70
N GLU A 285 -20.56 -30.83 12.00
CA GLU A 285 -21.44 -31.86 12.56
C GLU A 285 -20.67 -33.13 12.93
N ALA A 286 -19.69 -33.55 12.12
CA ALA A 286 -18.81 -34.67 12.45
C ALA A 286 -17.97 -34.38 13.71
N ALA A 287 -17.44 -33.17 13.87
CA ALA A 287 -16.70 -32.77 15.08
C ALA A 287 -17.60 -32.81 16.33
N ALA A 288 -18.84 -32.33 16.22
CA ALA A 288 -19.82 -32.40 17.31
C ALA A 288 -20.11 -33.85 17.75
N ARG A 289 -20.16 -34.79 16.79
CA ARG A 289 -20.34 -36.23 17.07
C ARG A 289 -19.12 -36.84 17.73
N LEU A 290 -17.92 -36.56 17.23
CA LEU A 290 -16.66 -37.07 17.80
C LEU A 290 -16.46 -36.58 19.24
N MET A 291 -16.96 -35.39 19.58
CA MET A 291 -16.81 -34.80 20.91
C MET A 291 -17.95 -35.13 21.89
N LYS A 292 -19.02 -35.78 21.44
CA LYS A 292 -20.23 -36.03 22.25
C LYS A 292 -19.94 -36.72 23.58
N ASP A 293 -19.09 -37.75 23.54
CA ASP A 293 -18.74 -38.59 24.69
C ASP A 293 -17.34 -38.26 25.24
N TYR A 294 -16.76 -37.13 24.84
CA TYR A 294 -15.45 -36.72 25.33
C TYR A 294 -15.52 -36.33 26.82
N LYS A 295 -14.51 -36.77 27.58
CA LYS A 295 -14.44 -36.63 29.06
C LYS A 295 -14.66 -35.18 29.55
N HIS A 296 -14.29 -34.20 28.74
CA HIS A 296 -14.49 -32.79 29.01
C HIS A 296 -15.49 -32.21 28.00
N PRO A 297 -16.72 -31.88 28.43
CA PRO A 297 -17.80 -31.60 27.49
C PRO A 297 -17.53 -30.33 26.67
N VAL A 298 -17.64 -30.45 25.36
CA VAL A 298 -17.63 -29.33 24.40
C VAL A 298 -18.94 -29.35 23.64
N GLN A 299 -19.66 -28.23 23.67
CA GLN A 299 -20.88 -28.08 22.87
C GLN A 299 -20.59 -27.39 21.54
N PHE A 300 -21.37 -27.74 20.53
CA PHE A 300 -21.31 -27.14 19.20
C PHE A 300 -22.63 -26.44 18.95
N ALA A 301 -22.57 -25.22 18.43
CA ALA A 301 -23.75 -24.40 18.20
C ALA A 301 -23.61 -23.58 16.92
N LYS A 302 -24.74 -23.14 16.36
CA LYS A 302 -24.76 -22.26 15.19
C LYS A 302 -25.76 -21.11 15.35
N VAL A 303 -25.40 -19.95 14.83
CA VAL A 303 -26.19 -18.72 14.85
C VAL A 303 -26.35 -18.23 13.41
N ASP A 304 -27.60 -18.13 12.94
CA ASP A 304 -27.90 -17.49 11.66
C ASP A 304 -27.75 -15.97 11.82
N SER A 305 -26.62 -15.45 11.35
CA SER A 305 -26.26 -14.04 11.49
C SER A 305 -27.04 -13.13 10.53
N THR A 306 -27.79 -13.69 9.58
CA THR A 306 -28.69 -12.93 8.72
C THR A 306 -30.02 -12.61 9.40
N VAL A 307 -30.37 -13.38 10.43
CA VAL A 307 -31.54 -13.15 11.29
C VAL A 307 -31.11 -12.41 12.57
N GLU A 308 -30.09 -12.92 13.25
CA GLU A 308 -29.63 -12.44 14.56
C GLU A 308 -28.57 -11.34 14.42
N SER A 309 -28.93 -10.24 13.76
CA SER A 309 -27.98 -9.19 13.37
C SER A 309 -27.36 -8.46 14.58
N THR A 310 -28.10 -8.29 15.67
CA THR A 310 -27.59 -7.70 16.92
C THR A 310 -26.50 -8.57 17.54
N LEU A 311 -26.75 -9.88 17.62
CA LEU A 311 -25.82 -10.86 18.18
C LEU A 311 -24.56 -10.98 17.31
N ALA A 312 -24.73 -10.97 15.98
CA ALA A 312 -23.61 -10.92 15.04
C ALA A 312 -22.77 -9.63 15.20
N GLN A 313 -23.43 -8.49 15.41
CA GLN A 313 -22.74 -7.22 15.67
C GLN A 313 -22.02 -7.21 17.03
N GLU A 314 -22.66 -7.72 18.08
CA GLU A 314 -22.08 -7.81 19.43
C GLU A 314 -20.79 -8.63 19.45
N HIS A 315 -20.75 -9.70 18.66
CA HIS A 315 -19.58 -10.55 18.48
C HIS A 315 -18.70 -10.15 17.29
N SER A 316 -18.89 -8.97 16.69
CA SER A 316 -18.04 -8.46 15.60
C SER A 316 -17.88 -9.43 14.42
N ILE A 317 -18.98 -10.02 13.94
CA ILE A 317 -18.97 -10.93 12.79
C ILE A 317 -18.99 -10.11 11.49
N GLU A 318 -17.94 -10.23 10.69
CA GLU A 318 -17.76 -9.47 9.44
C GLU A 318 -17.82 -10.34 8.17
N GLY A 319 -17.80 -11.66 8.33
CA GLY A 319 -17.83 -12.62 7.24
C GLY A 319 -18.28 -14.00 7.72
N TYR A 320 -18.63 -14.86 6.77
CA TYR A 320 -19.22 -16.17 7.04
C TYR A 320 -18.46 -17.29 6.32
N PRO A 321 -18.21 -18.45 6.95
CA PRO A 321 -18.47 -18.73 8.37
C PRO A 321 -17.39 -18.13 9.29
N THR A 322 -17.82 -17.56 10.42
CA THR A 322 -16.93 -17.18 11.52
C THR A 322 -17.14 -18.14 12.70
N LEU A 323 -16.06 -18.76 13.16
CA LEU A 323 -16.09 -19.65 14.32
C LEU A 323 -15.54 -18.93 15.55
N LYS A 324 -16.24 -19.04 16.69
CA LYS A 324 -15.79 -18.52 17.98
C LYS A 324 -15.88 -19.56 19.07
N ILE A 325 -14.87 -19.62 19.92
CA ILE A 325 -14.81 -20.49 21.10
C ILE A 325 -15.22 -19.67 22.32
N PHE A 326 -16.25 -20.09 23.02
CA PHE A 326 -16.63 -19.53 24.31
C PHE A 326 -16.10 -20.47 25.39
N HIS A 327 -15.13 -19.99 26.16
CA HIS A 327 -14.54 -20.72 27.27
C HIS A 327 -14.83 -19.95 28.56
N HIS A 328 -15.67 -20.52 29.44
CA HIS A 328 -16.24 -19.86 30.61
C HIS A 328 -16.79 -18.46 30.27
N GLN A 329 -17.71 -18.41 29.31
CA GLN A 329 -18.38 -17.20 28.78
C GLN A 329 -17.48 -16.24 27.98
N LYS A 330 -16.16 -16.32 28.12
CA LYS A 330 -15.25 -15.46 27.36
C LYS A 330 -15.04 -16.00 25.94
N ALA A 331 -15.24 -15.14 24.96
CA ALA A 331 -15.11 -15.47 23.55
C ALA A 331 -13.64 -15.37 23.08
N TYR A 332 -13.21 -16.35 22.29
CA TYR A 332 -11.91 -16.44 21.64
C TYR A 332 -12.12 -16.75 20.15
N PRO A 333 -11.28 -16.23 19.25
CA PRO A 333 -11.33 -16.64 17.85
C PRO A 333 -10.95 -18.11 17.71
N TYR A 334 -11.60 -18.81 16.78
CA TYR A 334 -11.14 -20.13 16.35
C TYR A 334 -10.22 -19.95 15.14
N ASP A 335 -8.91 -20.13 15.37
CA ASP A 335 -7.86 -20.09 14.34
C ASP A 335 -7.40 -21.50 13.91
N GLY A 336 -8.16 -22.54 14.28
CA GLY A 336 -7.85 -23.94 13.96
C GLY A 336 -8.21 -24.35 12.53
N PRO A 337 -7.73 -25.53 12.09
CA PRO A 337 -8.10 -26.15 10.82
C PRO A 337 -9.60 -26.48 10.74
N ARG A 338 -10.18 -26.42 9.53
CA ARG A 338 -11.63 -26.62 9.27
C ARG A 338 -11.90 -27.68 8.18
N ASP A 339 -10.85 -28.37 7.73
CA ASP A 339 -10.88 -29.32 6.61
C ASP A 339 -11.56 -30.65 6.96
N SER A 340 -11.63 -31.04 8.24
CA SER A 340 -12.28 -32.26 8.68
C SER A 340 -12.89 -32.14 10.09
N GLY A 341 -13.82 -33.03 10.43
CA GLY A 341 -14.35 -33.12 11.79
C GLY A 341 -13.27 -33.48 12.82
N HIS A 342 -12.31 -34.33 12.43
CA HIS A 342 -11.15 -34.68 13.24
C HIS A 342 -10.26 -33.48 13.54
N SER A 343 -9.96 -32.64 12.54
CA SER A 343 -9.11 -31.45 12.73
C SER A 343 -9.74 -30.45 13.71
N ILE A 344 -11.07 -30.27 13.62
CA ILE A 344 -11.82 -29.40 14.55
C ILE A 344 -11.85 -30.00 15.95
N MET A 345 -12.11 -31.31 16.07
CA MET A 345 -12.08 -32.03 17.34
C MET A 345 -10.72 -31.90 18.04
N GLU A 346 -9.61 -32.19 17.34
CA GLU A 346 -8.25 -32.10 17.90
C GLU A 346 -7.91 -30.69 18.38
N TYR A 347 -8.33 -29.66 17.65
CA TYR A 347 -8.16 -28.28 18.09
C TYR A 347 -8.99 -27.98 19.36
N MET A 348 -10.25 -28.41 19.39
CA MET A 348 -11.15 -28.16 20.52
C MET A 348 -10.78 -28.94 21.79
N LYS A 349 -10.11 -30.11 21.68
CA LYS A 349 -9.57 -30.85 22.84
C LYS A 349 -8.61 -30.00 23.68
N GLN A 350 -7.90 -29.05 23.06
CA GLN A 350 -6.99 -28.14 23.76
C GLN A 350 -7.76 -27.20 24.69
N TYR A 351 -8.84 -26.60 24.19
CA TYR A 351 -9.72 -25.71 24.96
C TYR A 351 -10.59 -26.45 25.97
N ALA A 352 -10.90 -27.73 25.71
CA ALA A 352 -11.63 -28.57 26.65
C ALA A 352 -10.80 -29.01 27.86
N ASN A 353 -9.47 -28.88 27.81
CA ASN A 353 -8.60 -29.28 28.90
C ASN A 353 -8.87 -28.41 30.15
N PRO A 354 -9.18 -28.98 31.33
CA PRO A 354 -9.42 -28.21 32.56
C PRO A 354 -8.25 -27.33 33.01
N THR A 355 -7.03 -27.63 32.57
CA THR A 355 -5.84 -26.82 32.86
C THR A 355 -5.53 -25.81 31.75
N TRP A 356 -6.41 -25.67 30.74
CA TRP A 356 -6.24 -24.68 29.70
C TRP A 356 -6.37 -23.28 30.32
N THR A 357 -5.35 -22.47 30.07
CA THR A 357 -5.38 -21.04 30.35
C THR A 357 -5.19 -20.31 29.03
N PRO A 358 -5.84 -19.15 28.83
CA PRO A 358 -5.60 -18.37 27.63
C PRO A 358 -4.11 -18.03 27.51
N PRO A 359 -3.57 -17.96 26.28
CA PRO A 359 -2.22 -17.48 26.07
C PRO A 359 -2.03 -16.12 26.76
N PRO A 360 -0.87 -15.87 27.39
CA PRO A 360 -0.61 -14.55 27.94
C PRO A 360 -0.69 -13.53 26.81
N SER A 361 -1.46 -12.47 27.03
CA SER A 361 -1.61 -11.37 26.07
C SER A 361 -0.22 -10.86 25.67
N ALA A 362 0.00 -10.69 24.36
CA ALA A 362 1.23 -10.08 23.87
C ALA A 362 1.19 -8.55 24.05
N VAL A 363 0.01 -8.01 24.34
CA VAL A 363 -0.26 -6.60 24.60
C VAL A 363 -0.07 -6.30 26.08
N VAL A 364 0.79 -5.33 26.39
CA VAL A 364 1.03 -4.90 27.76
C VAL A 364 -0.14 -4.07 28.27
N ILE A 365 -0.69 -4.39 29.44
CA ILE A 365 -1.72 -3.55 30.07
C ILE A 365 -1.04 -2.42 30.84
N LEU A 366 -1.39 -1.18 30.48
CA LEU A 366 -0.88 0.00 31.14
C LEU A 366 -1.94 0.65 32.01
N THR A 367 -1.50 1.09 33.18
CA THR A 367 -2.26 1.88 34.16
C THR A 367 -1.49 3.16 34.44
N THR A 368 -2.11 4.10 35.16
CA THR A 368 -1.43 5.34 35.59
C THR A 368 -0.10 5.05 36.32
N GLU A 369 0.03 3.92 37.02
CA GLU A 369 1.21 3.56 37.81
C GLU A 369 2.43 3.18 36.95
N ASN A 370 2.23 2.47 35.83
CA ASN A 370 3.31 1.94 35.01
C ASN A 370 3.50 2.66 33.67
N PHE A 371 2.55 3.50 33.27
CA PHE A 371 2.51 4.13 31.94
C PHE A 371 3.76 4.98 31.66
N THR A 372 4.14 5.85 32.58
CA THR A 372 5.28 6.75 32.42
C THR A 372 6.59 5.97 32.30
N GLN A 373 6.77 4.96 33.15
CA GLN A 373 7.97 4.12 33.10
C GLN A 373 8.05 3.33 31.79
N PHE A 374 6.93 2.79 31.32
CA PHE A 374 6.86 2.06 30.04
C PHE A 374 7.22 2.99 28.87
N THR A 375 6.52 4.12 28.74
CA THR A 375 6.70 5.04 27.60
C THR A 375 8.07 5.73 27.57
N GLN A 376 8.74 5.87 28.71
CA GLN A 376 10.09 6.43 28.77
C GLN A 376 11.19 5.41 28.42
N ASN A 377 11.02 4.14 28.81
CA ASN A 377 12.08 3.13 28.70
C ASN A 377 12.01 2.30 27.43
N GLU A 378 10.81 2.08 26.88
CA GLU A 378 10.68 1.30 25.65
C GLU A 378 11.21 2.12 24.44
N PRO A 379 12.08 1.54 23.60
CA PRO A 379 12.68 2.26 22.48
C PRO A 379 11.64 2.70 21.45
N LEU A 380 10.67 1.82 21.19
CA LEU A 380 9.53 2.04 20.32
C LEU A 380 8.36 1.18 20.79
N SER A 381 7.22 1.81 21.02
CA SER A 381 5.98 1.11 21.38
C SER A 381 4.78 1.75 20.72
N LEU A 382 3.70 0.99 20.60
CA LEU A 382 2.39 1.47 20.18
C LEU A 382 1.44 1.29 21.36
N VAL A 383 0.68 2.32 21.70
CA VAL A 383 -0.25 2.31 22.82
C VAL A 383 -1.65 2.64 22.34
N GLU A 384 -2.58 1.72 22.56
CA GLU A 384 -4.01 1.88 22.32
C GLU A 384 -4.72 2.41 23.57
N PHE A 385 -5.39 3.55 23.48
CA PHE A 385 -6.43 3.93 24.42
C PHE A 385 -7.78 3.38 23.93
N HIS A 386 -8.43 2.57 24.76
CA HIS A 386 -9.66 1.87 24.39
C HIS A 386 -10.76 1.99 25.46
N ALA A 387 -11.96 1.54 25.10
CA ALA A 387 -13.07 1.36 26.04
C ALA A 387 -13.71 -0.02 25.82
N PRO A 388 -14.08 -0.78 26.87
CA PRO A 388 -14.61 -2.15 26.73
C PRO A 388 -15.92 -2.25 25.92
N TRP A 389 -16.73 -1.19 25.92
CA TRP A 389 -18.01 -1.13 25.21
C TRP A 389 -17.86 -0.64 23.76
N CYS A 390 -16.68 -0.20 23.33
CA CYS A 390 -16.48 0.34 21.98
C CYS A 390 -16.39 -0.77 20.93
N GLY A 391 -17.32 -0.79 19.96
CA GLY A 391 -17.33 -1.78 18.88
C GLY A 391 -16.07 -1.74 18.00
N MET A 392 -15.52 -0.56 17.70
CA MET A 392 -14.27 -0.46 16.93
C MET A 392 -13.05 -1.00 17.70
N CYS A 393 -12.99 -0.80 19.03
CA CYS A 393 -11.96 -1.41 19.88
C CYS A 393 -12.07 -2.93 19.86
N LYS A 394 -13.28 -3.49 20.00
CA LYS A 394 -13.51 -4.94 19.93
C LYS A 394 -13.08 -5.54 18.59
N LYS A 395 -13.20 -4.78 17.49
CA LYS A 395 -12.72 -5.18 16.16
C LYS A 395 -11.19 -5.13 16.04
N LEU A 396 -10.56 -4.11 16.63
CA LEU A 396 -9.11 -3.95 16.61
C LEU A 396 -8.39 -4.97 17.51
N GLU A 397 -8.96 -5.32 18.66
CA GLU A 397 -8.35 -6.22 19.66
C GLU A 397 -7.68 -7.48 19.08
N PRO A 398 -8.34 -8.31 18.23
CA PRO A 398 -7.68 -9.48 17.65
C PRO A 398 -6.53 -9.13 16.70
N GLN A 399 -6.64 -8.05 15.92
CA GLN A 399 -5.58 -7.58 15.03
C GLN A 399 -4.37 -7.06 15.84
N TYR A 400 -4.66 -6.36 16.94
CA TYR A 400 -3.67 -5.76 17.82
C TYR A 400 -2.87 -6.81 18.59
N GLU A 401 -3.52 -7.87 19.10
CA GLU A 401 -2.85 -9.00 19.74
C GLU A 401 -1.94 -9.79 18.78
N LYS A 402 -2.42 -10.04 17.56
CA LYS A 402 -1.63 -10.70 16.52
C LYS A 402 -0.42 -9.84 16.12
N ALA A 403 -0.61 -8.54 15.93
CA ALA A 403 0.47 -7.60 15.66
C ALA A 403 1.49 -7.54 16.81
N ALA A 404 1.04 -7.49 18.06
CA ALA A 404 1.89 -7.49 19.24
C ALA A 404 2.77 -8.74 19.32
N SER A 405 2.17 -9.89 19.00
CA SER A 405 2.87 -11.18 18.96
C SER A 405 4.00 -11.19 17.91
N ARG A 406 3.74 -10.69 16.69
CA ARG A 406 4.77 -10.61 15.63
C ARG A 406 5.85 -9.57 15.93
N LEU A 407 5.49 -8.45 16.53
CA LEU A 407 6.42 -7.35 16.81
C LEU A 407 7.35 -7.62 18.00
N LYS A 408 7.02 -8.60 18.85
CA LYS A 408 7.83 -9.02 19.99
C LYS A 408 9.26 -9.40 19.60
N GLU A 409 9.45 -10.11 18.47
CA GLU A 409 10.78 -10.49 17.96
C GLU A 409 11.62 -9.30 17.50
N LYS A 410 10.97 -8.18 17.18
CA LYS A 410 11.62 -6.93 16.76
C LYS A 410 11.85 -5.96 17.92
N ASN A 411 11.61 -6.42 19.16
CA ASN A 411 11.68 -5.60 20.37
C ASN A 411 10.77 -4.35 20.30
N ILE A 412 9.60 -4.50 19.67
CA ILE A 412 8.57 -3.46 19.63
C ILE A 412 7.39 -3.95 20.45
N LYS A 413 6.99 -3.19 21.46
CA LYS A 413 5.89 -3.55 22.36
C LYS A 413 4.61 -2.84 21.98
N LEU A 414 3.51 -3.57 21.98
CA LEU A 414 2.17 -3.02 21.92
C LEU A 414 1.57 -3.02 23.31
N ALA A 415 0.80 -1.99 23.62
CA ALA A 415 0.21 -1.83 24.94
C ALA A 415 -1.18 -1.22 24.85
N LYS A 416 -1.99 -1.40 25.88
CA LYS A 416 -3.34 -0.86 25.94
C LYS A 416 -3.66 -0.23 27.29
N VAL A 417 -4.45 0.84 27.24
CA VAL A 417 -4.98 1.58 28.39
C VAL A 417 -6.50 1.59 28.28
N ASP A 418 -7.19 1.10 29.32
CA ASP A 418 -8.63 1.27 29.44
C ASP A 418 -8.93 2.69 29.90
N GLY A 419 -9.31 3.57 28.98
CA GLY A 419 -9.61 4.98 29.28
C GLY A 419 -10.86 5.19 30.13
N THR A 420 -11.68 4.15 30.33
CA THR A 420 -12.84 4.20 31.23
C THR A 420 -12.44 3.97 32.69
N GLN A 421 -11.32 3.28 32.92
CA GLN A 421 -10.73 3.08 34.25
C GLN A 421 -9.66 4.14 34.55
N GLU A 422 -8.78 4.40 33.58
CA GLU A 422 -7.65 5.33 33.70
C GLU A 422 -8.03 6.75 33.24
N VAL A 423 -9.11 7.30 33.82
CA VAL A 423 -9.75 8.55 33.37
C VAL A 423 -8.78 9.74 33.37
N GLN A 424 -7.91 9.84 34.39
CA GLN A 424 -6.95 10.93 34.50
C GLN A 424 -5.91 10.88 33.38
N LEU A 425 -5.41 9.68 33.08
CA LEU A 425 -4.46 9.45 31.99
C LEU A 425 -5.12 9.72 30.62
N ALA A 426 -6.36 9.26 30.41
CA ALA A 426 -7.11 9.56 29.18
C ALA A 426 -7.32 11.08 28.99
N LYS A 427 -7.56 11.82 30.08
CA LYS A 427 -7.68 13.28 30.03
C LYS A 427 -6.34 13.97 29.71
N GLU A 428 -5.25 13.54 30.33
CA GLU A 428 -3.90 14.07 30.07
C GLU A 428 -3.51 13.95 28.59
N TYR A 429 -3.87 12.84 27.96
CA TYR A 429 -3.58 12.56 26.56
C TYR A 429 -4.64 13.08 25.58
N ASN A 430 -5.64 13.84 26.06
CA ASN A 430 -6.74 14.40 25.28
C ASN A 430 -7.51 13.36 24.44
N ILE A 431 -7.82 12.21 25.04
CA ILE A 431 -8.59 11.16 24.36
C ILE A 431 -10.06 11.60 24.25
N THR A 432 -10.51 11.87 23.03
CA THR A 432 -11.90 12.28 22.72
C THR A 432 -12.73 11.17 22.08
N GLY A 433 -12.10 10.05 21.70
CA GLY A 433 -12.76 8.91 21.08
C GLY A 433 -11.92 7.63 21.18
N TYR A 434 -12.56 6.49 20.97
CA TYR A 434 -11.93 5.17 21.08
C TYR A 434 -12.15 4.36 19.78
N PRO A 435 -11.15 3.60 19.31
CA PRO A 435 -9.77 3.56 19.81
C PRO A 435 -8.99 4.81 19.40
N THR A 436 -8.02 5.23 20.23
CA THR A 436 -7.01 6.23 19.86
C THR A 436 -5.63 5.63 20.08
N LEU A 437 -4.77 5.64 19.05
CA LEU A 437 -3.46 5.00 19.10
C LEU A 437 -2.34 6.04 19.00
N PHE A 438 -1.31 5.86 19.82
CA PHE A 438 -0.09 6.67 19.79
C PHE A 438 1.15 5.78 19.69
N VAL A 439 2.08 6.19 18.83
CA VAL A 439 3.44 5.67 18.84
C VAL A 439 4.20 6.41 19.92
N PHE A 440 4.86 5.67 20.80
CA PHE A 440 5.80 6.20 21.79
C PHE A 440 7.22 5.79 21.43
N ARG A 441 8.15 6.71 21.65
CA ARG A 441 9.59 6.51 21.52
C ARG A 441 10.26 6.82 22.85
N GLN A 442 11.48 6.30 23.00
CA GLN A 442 12.30 6.50 24.19
C GLN A 442 12.29 7.96 24.66
N GLY A 443 12.19 8.16 25.98
CA GLY A 443 12.03 9.47 26.60
C GLY A 443 10.58 9.98 26.63
N GLY A 444 9.59 9.14 26.30
CA GLY A 444 8.17 9.47 26.40
C GLY A 444 7.64 10.34 25.26
N LYS A 445 8.39 10.46 24.16
CA LYS A 445 7.97 11.25 23.00
C LYS A 445 6.88 10.51 22.23
N LYS A 446 5.79 11.20 21.92
CA LYS A 446 4.60 10.59 21.29
C LYS A 446 4.26 11.19 19.93
N SER A 447 3.77 10.37 19.02
CA SER A 447 3.15 10.81 17.77
C SER A 447 1.86 10.03 17.50
N PRO A 448 0.86 10.61 16.81
CA PRO A 448 -0.34 9.87 16.41
C PRO A 448 0.03 8.67 15.53
N TYR A 449 -0.69 7.57 15.70
CA TYR A 449 -0.70 6.48 14.73
C TYR A 449 -1.73 6.78 13.63
N ASP A 450 -1.26 6.78 12.39
CA ASP A 450 -2.05 7.10 11.19
C ASP A 450 -1.98 5.98 10.14
N GLY A 451 -1.73 4.75 10.60
CA GLY A 451 -1.81 3.53 9.79
C GLY A 451 -3.19 2.88 9.86
N GLU A 452 -3.37 1.82 9.07
CA GLU A 452 -4.60 1.03 9.09
C GLU A 452 -4.64 0.03 10.25
N ASN A 453 -5.82 -0.21 10.80
CA ASN A 453 -6.06 -1.04 11.98
C ASN A 453 -6.07 -2.57 11.66
N THR A 454 -5.21 -3.03 10.77
CA THR A 454 -5.02 -4.45 10.43
C THR A 454 -3.70 -4.95 10.98
N GLU A 455 -3.59 -6.25 11.27
CA GLU A 455 -2.36 -6.87 11.77
C GLU A 455 -1.15 -6.51 10.90
N HIS A 456 -1.26 -6.69 9.57
CA HIS A 456 -0.16 -6.45 8.64
C HIS A 456 0.23 -4.97 8.59
N ALA A 457 -0.74 -4.06 8.50
CA ALA A 457 -0.46 -2.63 8.44
C ALA A 457 0.16 -2.09 9.74
N ILE A 458 -0.29 -2.56 10.90
CA ILE A 458 0.33 -2.21 12.20
C ILE A 458 1.77 -2.71 12.25
N VAL A 459 2.02 -3.96 11.88
CA VAL A 459 3.38 -4.54 11.86
C VAL A 459 4.30 -3.76 10.95
N GLN A 460 3.88 -3.52 9.69
CA GLN A 460 4.67 -2.78 8.71
C GLN A 460 4.95 -1.36 9.18
N TYR A 461 3.92 -0.65 9.65
CA TYR A 461 4.06 0.71 10.14
C TYR A 461 5.09 0.81 11.28
N MET A 462 5.00 -0.08 12.26
CA MET A 462 5.91 -0.06 13.40
C MET A 462 7.34 -0.45 13.02
N GLN A 463 7.52 -1.36 12.06
CA GLN A 463 8.84 -1.67 11.50
C GLN A 463 9.42 -0.47 10.74
N ASP A 464 8.61 0.24 9.96
CA ASP A 464 9.05 1.47 9.29
C ASP A 464 9.46 2.52 10.33
N MET A 465 8.70 2.65 11.42
CA MET A 465 9.02 3.55 12.53
C MET A 465 10.33 3.20 13.25
N GLN A 466 10.79 1.95 13.19
CA GLN A 466 12.08 1.53 13.75
C GLN A 466 13.27 2.10 12.97
N SER A 467 13.10 2.39 11.68
CA SER A 467 14.15 3.04 10.87
C SER A 467 14.36 4.49 11.30
N PRO A 468 15.60 5.02 11.24
CA PRO A 468 15.90 6.41 11.57
C PRO A 468 15.00 7.37 10.77
N PRO A 469 14.42 8.41 11.40
CA PRO A 469 13.54 9.35 10.70
C PRO A 469 14.30 10.27 9.74
N SER A 470 15.63 10.35 9.88
CA SER A 470 16.51 11.18 9.08
C SER A 470 17.78 10.40 8.73
N GLN A 471 18.17 10.41 7.46
CA GLN A 471 19.39 9.76 6.99
C GLN A 471 20.63 10.60 7.33
N GLU A 472 21.64 10.01 7.96
CA GLU A 472 22.93 10.68 8.15
C GLU A 472 23.72 10.68 6.83
N LEU A 473 24.26 11.85 6.45
CA LEU A 473 25.05 12.07 5.24
C LEU A 473 26.50 12.37 5.62
N ASN A 474 27.41 11.57 5.09
CA ASN A 474 28.85 11.70 5.29
C ASN A 474 29.59 12.02 3.98
N THR A 475 28.98 11.73 2.83
CA THR A 475 29.61 11.91 1.53
C THR A 475 28.75 12.66 0.51
N SER A 476 29.40 13.20 -0.52
CA SER A 476 28.72 13.82 -1.66
C SER A 476 27.82 12.85 -2.43
N ASN A 477 28.15 11.56 -2.45
CA ASN A 477 27.36 10.55 -3.15
C ASN A 477 26.03 10.31 -2.43
N GLU A 478 26.06 10.20 -1.10
CA GLU A 478 24.84 10.08 -0.28
C GLU A 478 23.95 11.31 -0.43
N TYR A 479 24.54 12.52 -0.43
CA TYR A 479 23.79 13.75 -0.69
C TYR A 479 23.11 13.75 -2.06
N LYS A 480 23.78 13.28 -3.11
CA LYS A 480 23.16 13.17 -4.45
C LYS A 480 22.03 12.13 -4.46
N LYS A 481 22.26 10.96 -3.86
CA LYS A 481 21.28 9.86 -3.78
C LYS A 481 20.04 10.21 -2.95
N LEU A 482 20.15 11.17 -2.03
CA LEU A 482 19.01 11.66 -1.26
C LEU A 482 17.86 12.10 -2.17
N PHE A 483 18.18 12.77 -3.29
CA PHE A 483 17.20 13.34 -4.23
C PHE A 483 16.66 12.29 -5.21
N ALA A 484 16.13 11.17 -4.70
CA ALA A 484 15.58 10.09 -5.54
C ALA A 484 14.17 10.38 -6.07
N TYR A 485 13.43 11.31 -5.45
CA TYR A 485 12.02 11.57 -5.75
C TYR A 485 11.77 13.05 -6.05
N HIS A 486 11.17 13.34 -7.21
CA HIS A 486 10.91 14.71 -7.67
C HIS A 486 9.79 15.43 -6.90
N ASP A 487 8.80 14.68 -6.39
CA ASP A 487 7.62 15.22 -5.70
C ASP A 487 7.87 15.54 -4.21
N LYS A 488 8.99 15.07 -3.65
CA LYS A 488 9.32 15.25 -2.23
C LYS A 488 10.07 16.56 -1.97
N VAL A 489 9.81 17.11 -0.78
CA VAL A 489 10.57 18.22 -0.21
C VAL A 489 11.60 17.65 0.75
N TYR A 490 12.83 18.15 0.65
CA TYR A 490 13.99 17.66 1.39
C TYR A 490 14.31 18.61 2.52
N VAL A 491 14.28 18.10 3.75
CA VAL A 491 14.61 18.86 4.97
C VAL A 491 15.92 18.33 5.53
N ILE A 492 16.98 19.12 5.40
CA ILE A 492 18.35 18.68 5.69
C ILE A 492 18.91 19.46 6.88
N GLY A 493 19.22 18.76 7.97
CA GLY A 493 19.86 19.36 9.14
C GLY A 493 21.39 19.35 9.04
N ILE A 494 22.03 20.44 9.44
CA ILE A 494 23.50 20.53 9.54
C ILE A 494 23.84 20.96 10.95
N PHE A 495 24.48 20.07 11.70
CA PHE A 495 24.70 20.24 13.12
C PHE A 495 26.19 20.06 13.45
N PRO A 496 26.74 20.76 14.45
CA PRO A 496 28.11 20.52 14.91
C PRO A 496 28.32 19.09 15.41
N ASP A 497 27.38 18.57 16.20
CA ASP A 497 27.42 17.23 16.80
C ASP A 497 26.02 16.79 17.31
N GLN A 498 25.92 15.54 17.76
CA GLN A 498 24.67 14.91 18.23
C GLN A 498 24.08 15.55 19.50
N ASN A 499 24.86 16.30 20.30
CA ASN A 499 24.37 16.95 21.51
C ASN A 499 23.77 18.35 21.23
N THR A 500 23.67 18.74 19.96
CA THR A 500 23.09 20.02 19.56
C THR A 500 21.59 20.03 19.92
N PRO A 501 21.08 20.97 20.74
CA PRO A 501 19.66 20.97 21.12
C PRO A 501 18.69 21.05 19.93
N LEU A 502 19.09 21.74 18.85
CA LEU A 502 18.31 21.81 17.62
C LEU A 502 18.23 20.46 16.89
N TYR A 503 19.23 19.59 17.04
CA TYR A 503 19.22 18.25 16.44
C TYR A 503 18.10 17.40 17.03
N ASP A 504 17.93 17.39 18.36
CA ASP A 504 16.86 16.65 19.02
C ASP A 504 15.47 17.10 18.53
N GLN A 505 15.25 18.42 18.44
CA GLN A 505 14.00 18.99 17.93
C GLN A 505 13.77 18.63 16.45
N PHE A 506 14.84 18.61 15.65
CA PHE A 506 14.79 18.20 14.25
C PHE A 506 14.44 16.72 14.08
N ILE A 507 15.02 15.84 14.89
CA ILE A 507 14.70 14.39 14.88
C ILE A 507 13.25 14.15 15.31
N ASP A 508 12.75 14.88 16.29
CA ASP A 508 11.34 14.80 16.70
C ASP A 508 10.39 15.26 15.58
N PHE A 509 10.71 16.40 14.96
CA PHE A 509 9.96 16.88 13.82
C PHE A 509 10.00 15.89 12.64
N ALA A 510 11.16 15.28 12.37
CA ALA A 510 11.33 14.28 11.33
C ALA A 510 10.48 13.03 11.60
N ASN A 511 10.45 12.54 12.85
CA ASN A 511 9.59 11.41 13.23
C ASN A 511 8.11 11.69 12.95
N MET A 512 7.64 12.90 13.24
CA MET A 512 6.25 13.30 13.05
C MET A 512 5.87 13.51 11.57
N ASN A 513 6.85 13.80 10.71
CA ASN A 513 6.58 14.27 9.35
C ASN A 513 7.26 13.44 8.24
N ARG A 514 7.86 12.29 8.56
CA ARG A 514 8.60 11.43 7.62
C ARG A 514 7.80 10.88 6.44
N LYS A 515 6.46 10.91 6.52
CA LYS A 515 5.59 10.61 5.36
C LYS A 515 5.52 11.79 4.37
N SER A 516 5.50 13.02 4.90
CA SER A 516 5.32 14.24 4.11
C SER A 516 6.62 14.76 3.48
N TYR A 517 7.76 14.52 4.15
CA TYR A 517 9.05 15.05 3.74
C TYR A 517 10.15 13.99 3.81
N LYS A 518 11.23 14.20 3.05
CA LYS A 518 12.45 13.40 3.16
C LYS A 518 13.45 14.13 4.04
N PHE A 519 13.92 13.46 5.09
CA PHE A 519 14.83 14.06 6.07
C PHE A 519 16.23 13.47 5.94
N ALA A 520 17.21 14.35 6.06
CA ALA A 520 18.61 13.96 6.18
C ALA A 520 19.33 14.89 7.16
N HIS A 521 20.48 14.48 7.66
CA HIS A 521 21.33 15.33 8.49
C HIS A 521 22.81 15.03 8.28
N THR A 522 23.68 15.94 8.67
CA THR A 522 25.13 15.71 8.69
C THR A 522 25.80 16.44 9.85
N PHE A 523 26.84 15.81 10.39
CA PHE A 523 27.78 16.42 11.33
C PHE A 523 29.10 16.82 10.65
N HIS A 524 29.28 16.45 9.37
CA HIS A 524 30.52 16.58 8.61
C HIS A 524 30.27 17.26 7.27
N SER A 525 29.57 18.41 7.27
CA SER A 525 29.20 19.14 6.04
C SER A 525 30.38 19.48 5.14
N ILE A 526 31.59 19.63 5.71
CA ILE A 526 32.83 19.88 4.97
C ILE A 526 33.14 18.81 3.90
N ASN A 527 32.67 17.57 4.10
CA ASN A 527 32.84 16.45 3.16
C ASN A 527 31.80 16.46 2.02
N ILE A 528 30.90 17.44 2.03
CA ILE A 528 29.79 17.59 1.08
C ILE A 528 29.91 18.99 0.46
N PRO A 529 30.68 19.17 -0.63
CA PRO A 529 30.91 20.48 -1.27
C PRO A 529 29.64 21.28 -1.59
N ALA A 530 28.52 20.59 -1.87
CA ALA A 530 27.22 21.22 -2.11
C ALA A 530 26.66 21.98 -0.89
N LEU A 531 27.20 21.75 0.31
CA LEU A 531 26.82 22.38 1.58
C LEU A 531 27.90 23.32 2.14
N ASN A 532 29.06 23.44 1.47
CA ASN A 532 30.20 24.25 1.96
C ASN A 532 29.92 25.78 1.93
N ASP A 533 28.88 26.22 1.23
CA ASP A 533 28.38 27.60 1.26
C ASP A 533 27.71 27.96 2.59
N ILE A 534 27.31 26.97 3.39
CA ILE A 534 26.70 27.15 4.71
C ILE A 534 27.79 27.33 5.76
N LYS A 535 27.98 28.58 6.21
CA LYS A 535 29.05 28.96 7.16
C LYS A 535 28.62 29.01 8.62
N THR A 536 27.33 29.13 8.89
CA THR A 536 26.76 29.24 10.24
C THR A 536 26.09 27.93 10.60
N LEU A 537 26.38 27.38 11.78
CA LEU A 537 25.79 26.15 12.32
C LEU A 537 25.29 26.39 13.76
N PRO A 538 24.28 25.66 14.23
CA PRO A 538 23.49 24.65 13.51
C PRO A 538 22.40 25.26 12.62
N VAL A 539 22.04 24.57 11.53
CA VAL A 539 20.97 25.00 10.61
C VAL A 539 20.07 23.86 10.15
N ILE A 540 18.87 24.21 9.73
CA ILE A 540 17.96 23.33 8.99
C ILE A 540 17.71 23.95 7.62
N LEU A 541 17.82 23.14 6.57
CA LEU A 541 17.61 23.54 5.19
C LEU A 541 16.31 22.95 4.67
N VAL A 542 15.57 23.72 3.88
CA VAL A 542 14.52 23.19 3.00
C VAL A 542 14.96 23.37 1.56
N GLN A 543 14.99 22.27 0.82
CA GLN A 543 15.39 22.20 -0.58
C GLN A 543 14.44 21.31 -1.38
N TYR A 544 14.49 21.47 -2.70
CA TYR A 544 13.73 20.67 -3.65
C TYR A 544 14.66 19.81 -4.49
N HIS A 545 14.10 18.81 -5.17
CA HIS A 545 14.82 18.04 -6.17
C HIS A 545 15.47 18.99 -7.22
N PRO A 546 16.71 18.77 -7.68
CA PRO A 546 17.40 19.65 -8.64
C PRO A 546 16.57 20.02 -9.87
N ASP A 547 15.80 19.08 -10.43
CA ASP A 547 14.89 19.32 -11.55
C ASP A 547 13.70 20.22 -11.23
N ILE A 548 13.30 20.28 -9.96
CA ILE A 548 12.15 21.06 -9.50
C ILE A 548 12.59 22.43 -8.99
N ARG A 549 13.89 22.67 -8.81
CA ARG A 549 14.38 24.01 -8.47
C ARG A 549 14.11 24.97 -9.63
N SER A 550 13.81 26.21 -9.30
CA SER A 550 13.74 27.30 -10.27
C SER A 550 14.72 28.41 -9.91
N LYS A 551 15.17 29.16 -10.92
CA LYS A 551 15.98 30.39 -10.72
C LYS A 551 15.21 31.54 -10.05
N TYR A 552 13.91 31.36 -9.83
CA TYR A 552 13.04 32.36 -9.23
C TYR A 552 12.85 32.13 -7.73
N GLU A 553 13.37 31.05 -7.17
CA GLU A 553 13.34 30.75 -5.74
C GLU A 553 14.75 30.51 -5.20
N ASN A 554 14.92 30.59 -3.88
CA ASN A 554 16.20 30.27 -3.27
C ASN A 554 16.52 28.79 -3.47
N GLU A 555 17.75 28.48 -3.87
CA GLU A 555 18.20 27.10 -3.99
C GLU A 555 18.13 26.35 -2.65
N LYS A 556 18.47 27.05 -1.56
CA LYS A 556 18.45 26.55 -0.18
C LYS A 556 17.75 27.57 0.71
N ASN A 557 16.65 27.17 1.34
CA ASN A 557 16.03 27.98 2.38
C ASN A 557 16.65 27.58 3.71
N VAL A 558 17.18 28.54 4.48
CA VAL A 558 17.98 28.28 5.69
C VAL A 558 17.23 28.77 6.92
N PHE A 559 17.19 27.92 7.95
CA PHE A 559 16.73 28.25 9.29
C PHE A 559 17.85 28.06 10.31
N SER A 560 18.05 29.06 11.17
CA SER A 560 19.09 29.06 12.21
C SER A 560 18.55 29.72 13.47
N LYS A 561 18.27 28.93 14.51
CA LYS A 561 17.86 29.43 15.83
C LYS A 561 18.30 28.41 16.89
N ALA A 562 19.21 28.80 17.79
CA ALA A 562 19.83 27.89 18.75
C ALA A 562 18.82 27.26 19.74
N SER A 563 17.77 28.00 20.09
CA SER A 563 16.70 27.57 21.01
C SER A 563 15.37 27.41 20.26
N ALA A 564 15.39 26.87 19.05
CA ALA A 564 14.16 26.60 18.30
C ALA A 564 13.37 25.47 18.95
N THR A 565 12.05 25.58 18.92
CA THR A 565 11.12 24.49 19.25
C THR A 565 10.74 23.71 17.98
N ILE A 566 10.10 22.54 18.15
CA ILE A 566 9.47 21.81 17.03
C ILE A 566 8.49 22.71 16.25
N ASP A 567 7.75 23.59 16.93
CA ASP A 567 6.80 24.50 16.27
C ASP A 567 7.52 25.53 15.39
N ASP A 568 8.67 26.05 15.81
CA ASP A 568 9.50 26.93 14.98
C ASP A 568 9.96 26.21 13.70
N ILE A 569 10.40 24.95 13.83
CA ILE A 569 10.79 24.11 12.68
C ILE A 569 9.58 23.88 11.77
N GLN A 570 8.43 23.57 12.36
CA GLN A 570 7.20 23.34 11.61
C GLN A 570 6.75 24.57 10.84
N GLU A 571 6.79 25.77 11.44
CA GLU A 571 6.44 27.02 10.76
C GLU A 571 7.40 27.29 9.59
N PHE A 572 8.71 27.11 9.82
CA PHE A 572 9.72 27.25 8.79
C PHE A 572 9.50 26.27 7.62
N VAL A 573 9.32 24.98 7.90
CA VAL A 573 9.10 23.97 6.86
C VAL A 573 7.78 24.21 6.13
N LYS A 574 6.70 24.58 6.85
CA LYS A 574 5.41 24.94 6.24
C LYS A 574 5.52 26.12 5.28
N LYS A 575 6.35 27.11 5.59
CA LYS A 575 6.60 28.26 4.70
C LYS A 575 7.20 27.85 3.36
N TYR A 576 7.98 26.77 3.32
CA TYR A 576 8.68 26.27 2.13
C TYR A 576 8.24 24.85 1.72
N GLN A 577 7.02 24.45 2.07
CA GLN A 577 6.50 23.09 1.85
C GLN A 577 6.12 22.79 0.39
N ALA A 578 6.17 23.80 -0.48
CA ALA A 578 5.96 23.70 -1.91
C ALA A 578 6.93 24.64 -2.65
N PRO A 579 7.59 24.16 -3.71
CA PRO A 579 8.33 25.02 -4.62
C PRO A 579 7.36 25.90 -5.43
N LEU A 580 7.90 26.88 -6.15
CA LEU A 580 7.10 27.81 -6.96
C LEU A 580 6.14 27.10 -7.94
N VAL A 581 6.62 26.04 -8.57
CA VAL A 581 5.81 25.12 -9.40
C VAL A 581 6.24 23.70 -9.04
N GLY A 582 5.50 23.03 -8.16
CA GLY A 582 5.82 21.67 -7.72
C GLY A 582 4.97 20.60 -8.39
N ILE A 583 5.06 19.36 -7.89
CA ILE A 583 4.33 18.22 -8.48
C ILE A 583 3.19 17.84 -7.55
N LEU A 584 1.98 17.82 -8.11
CA LEU A 584 0.79 17.26 -7.46
C LEU A 584 0.63 15.80 -7.89
N THR A 585 0.60 14.92 -6.90
CA THR A 585 0.33 13.48 -7.00
C THR A 585 -0.70 13.10 -5.93
N GLU A 586 -1.18 11.86 -5.91
CA GLU A 586 -2.06 11.38 -4.83
C GLU A 586 -1.41 11.56 -3.44
N ASP A 587 -0.12 11.25 -3.32
CA ASP A 587 0.67 11.44 -2.10
C ASP A 587 0.71 12.90 -1.62
N THR A 588 0.85 13.85 -2.55
CA THR A 588 0.99 15.27 -2.21
C THR A 588 -0.33 16.04 -2.23
N LEU A 589 -1.43 15.39 -2.66
CA LEU A 589 -2.76 15.98 -2.80
C LEU A 589 -3.25 16.64 -1.52
N GLN A 590 -3.11 15.95 -0.39
CA GLN A 590 -3.55 16.48 0.90
C GLN A 590 -2.81 17.77 1.29
N LYS A 591 -1.52 17.86 0.95
CA LYS A 591 -0.70 19.05 1.17
C LYS A 591 -1.18 20.19 0.26
N TYR A 592 -1.25 19.95 -1.04
CA TYR A 592 -1.63 20.98 -2.02
C TYR A 592 -3.07 21.48 -1.84
N SER A 593 -4.00 20.61 -1.45
CA SER A 593 -5.41 20.98 -1.22
C SER A 593 -5.60 22.07 -0.14
N LYS A 594 -4.62 22.21 0.77
CA LYS A 594 -4.59 23.23 1.83
C LYS A 594 -3.92 24.54 1.38
N LEU A 595 -3.23 24.54 0.24
CA LEU A 595 -2.48 25.68 -0.32
C LEU A 595 -3.32 26.45 -1.36
N ARG A 596 -4.51 26.89 -0.96
CA ARG A 596 -5.43 27.64 -1.85
C ARG A 596 -5.16 29.16 -1.78
N PRO A 597 -5.29 29.91 -2.88
CA PRO A 597 -5.67 29.48 -4.23
C PRO A 597 -4.62 28.54 -4.87
N LEU A 598 -5.09 27.47 -5.50
CA LEU A 598 -4.25 26.45 -6.14
C LEU A 598 -4.63 26.36 -7.62
N CYS A 599 -3.66 26.48 -8.51
CA CYS A 599 -3.78 26.17 -9.92
C CYS A 599 -2.93 24.94 -10.25
N VAL A 600 -3.57 23.94 -10.83
CA VAL A 600 -2.96 22.68 -11.27
C VAL A 600 -2.97 22.65 -12.79
N ILE A 601 -1.79 22.38 -13.36
CA ILE A 601 -1.59 22.28 -14.80
C ILE A 601 -1.32 20.81 -15.12
N PHE A 602 -2.19 20.19 -15.89
CA PHE A 602 -2.17 18.77 -16.23
C PHE A 602 -1.59 18.57 -17.63
N TYR A 603 -0.67 17.64 -17.75
CA TYR A 603 -0.08 17.13 -19.00
C TYR A 603 0.72 15.85 -18.66
N ASP A 604 1.42 15.26 -19.63
CA ASP A 604 2.33 14.13 -19.41
C ASP A 604 3.56 14.52 -18.56
N VAL A 605 3.41 14.53 -17.23
CA VAL A 605 4.48 14.82 -16.27
C VAL A 605 5.29 13.54 -16.02
N ASP A 606 6.42 13.44 -16.72
CA ASP A 606 7.41 12.39 -16.51
C ASP A 606 8.84 12.94 -16.46
N PHE A 607 9.56 12.60 -15.38
CA PHE A 607 10.95 12.97 -15.16
C PHE A 607 11.95 11.86 -15.49
N SER A 608 11.50 10.77 -16.13
CA SER A 608 12.36 9.77 -16.74
C SER A 608 13.31 10.40 -17.75
N PHE A 609 14.43 9.72 -18.04
CA PHE A 609 15.46 10.26 -18.93
C PHE A 609 14.92 10.66 -20.31
N GLU A 610 13.96 9.89 -20.85
CA GLU A 610 13.39 10.11 -22.18
C GLU A 610 12.40 11.29 -22.22
N HIS A 611 11.65 11.53 -21.14
CA HIS A 611 10.55 12.49 -21.13
C HIS A 611 10.82 13.77 -20.31
N ARG A 612 11.93 13.80 -19.54
CA ARG A 612 12.31 14.94 -18.68
C ARG A 612 12.39 16.27 -19.42
N GLU A 613 12.87 16.30 -20.67
CA GLU A 613 12.97 17.55 -21.43
C GLU A 613 11.59 18.14 -21.76
N GLN A 614 10.64 17.29 -22.15
CA GLN A 614 9.26 17.69 -22.46
C GLN A 614 8.56 18.20 -21.20
N THR A 615 8.71 17.50 -20.08
CA THR A 615 8.18 17.96 -18.79
C THR A 615 8.75 19.32 -18.40
N GLN A 616 10.05 19.51 -18.56
CA GLN A 616 10.69 20.79 -18.24
C GLN A 616 10.29 21.91 -19.20
N TYR A 617 10.04 21.60 -20.48
CA TYR A 617 9.56 22.58 -21.46
C TYR A 617 8.27 23.25 -21.00
N TRP A 618 7.24 22.46 -20.65
CA TRP A 618 5.97 23.00 -20.16
C TRP A 618 6.12 23.67 -18.81
N ARG A 619 6.84 23.04 -17.88
CA ARG A 619 7.10 23.61 -16.56
C ARG A 619 7.78 24.97 -16.64
N GLN A 620 8.71 25.20 -17.57
CA GLN A 620 9.38 26.48 -17.74
C GLN A 620 8.44 27.58 -18.24
N LYS A 621 7.47 27.25 -19.11
CA LYS A 621 6.41 28.19 -19.53
C LYS A 621 5.54 28.61 -18.36
N ILE A 622 5.19 27.67 -17.48
CA ILE A 622 4.40 27.94 -16.25
C ILE A 622 5.21 28.81 -15.28
N LEU A 623 6.48 28.48 -15.04
CA LEU A 623 7.38 29.24 -14.16
C LEU A 623 7.53 30.71 -14.58
N ASN A 624 7.54 30.99 -15.89
CA ASN A 624 7.63 32.35 -16.42
C ASN A 624 6.44 33.22 -16.01
N VAL A 625 5.29 32.62 -15.72
CA VAL A 625 4.08 33.29 -15.21
C VAL A 625 4.03 33.23 -13.68
N ALA A 626 4.22 32.04 -13.09
CA ALA A 626 4.11 31.80 -11.65
C ALA A 626 5.02 32.72 -10.81
N LYS A 627 6.19 33.10 -11.33
CA LYS A 627 7.14 34.01 -10.65
C LYS A 627 6.53 35.36 -10.25
N ASP A 628 5.46 35.81 -10.93
CA ASP A 628 4.81 37.09 -10.68
C ASP A 628 3.68 36.95 -9.62
N TYR A 629 3.35 35.73 -9.20
CA TYR A 629 2.22 35.39 -8.31
C TYR A 629 2.60 34.57 -7.07
N LYS A 630 3.90 34.54 -6.70
CA LYS A 630 4.47 33.64 -5.67
C LYS A 630 3.72 33.58 -4.32
N ASN A 631 3.08 34.70 -3.94
CA ASN A 631 2.42 34.85 -2.63
C ASN A 631 0.89 34.93 -2.76
N THR A 632 0.34 34.85 -3.97
CA THR A 632 -1.10 35.01 -4.22
C THR A 632 -1.73 33.74 -4.76
N ILE A 633 -0.99 32.95 -5.55
CA ILE A 633 -1.48 31.72 -6.16
C ILE A 633 -0.40 30.64 -6.06
N THR A 634 -0.79 29.46 -5.59
CA THR A 634 0.06 28.26 -5.59
C THR A 634 -0.07 27.56 -6.94
N PHE A 635 1.05 27.12 -7.52
CA PHE A 635 1.06 26.38 -8.79
C PHE A 635 1.62 24.98 -8.60
N ALA A 636 1.00 24.02 -9.29
CA ALA A 636 1.51 22.67 -9.39
C ALA A 636 1.32 22.12 -10.81
N ILE A 637 2.23 21.25 -11.23
CA ILE A 637 2.06 20.41 -12.41
C ILE A 637 1.59 19.02 -11.96
N SER A 638 0.87 18.33 -12.82
CA SER A 638 0.35 17.01 -12.49
C SER A 638 0.22 16.15 -13.74
N ASP A 639 0.42 14.85 -13.56
CA ASP A 639 0.23 13.85 -14.61
C ASP A 639 -1.27 13.64 -14.83
N GLU A 640 -1.73 13.84 -16.07
CA GLU A 640 -3.14 13.77 -16.40
C GLU A 640 -3.72 12.36 -16.26
N GLU A 641 -2.97 11.35 -16.66
CA GLU A 641 -3.37 9.95 -16.63
C GLU A 641 -3.48 9.43 -15.19
N LYS A 642 -2.56 9.86 -14.32
CA LYS A 642 -2.56 9.51 -12.89
C LYS A 642 -3.58 10.31 -12.09
N MET A 643 -3.95 11.52 -12.53
CA MET A 643 -4.87 12.41 -11.81
C MET A 643 -6.23 12.61 -12.51
N LYS A 644 -6.70 11.61 -13.28
CA LYS A 644 -8.01 11.62 -13.97
C LYS A 644 -9.19 12.03 -13.10
N ALA A 645 -9.21 11.60 -11.84
CA ALA A 645 -10.26 11.96 -10.90
C ALA A 645 -10.34 13.48 -10.66
N MET A 646 -9.19 14.16 -10.61
CA MET A 646 -9.11 15.61 -10.45
C MET A 646 -9.42 16.33 -11.76
N LEU A 647 -8.94 15.84 -12.91
CA LEU A 647 -9.35 16.39 -14.23
C LEU A 647 -10.87 16.37 -14.40
N LYS A 648 -11.50 15.26 -14.01
CA LYS A 648 -12.95 15.09 -14.00
C LYS A 648 -13.67 16.07 -13.06
N GLU A 649 -13.01 16.53 -12.01
CA GLU A 649 -13.54 17.56 -11.12
C GLU A 649 -13.68 18.92 -11.85
N PHE A 650 -12.77 19.19 -12.78
CA PHE A 650 -12.75 20.38 -13.65
C PHE A 650 -13.47 20.18 -14.99
N GLY A 651 -14.02 18.99 -15.24
CA GLY A 651 -14.71 18.66 -16.50
C GLY A 651 -13.77 18.62 -17.71
N LEU A 652 -12.51 18.26 -17.51
CA LEU A 652 -11.45 18.24 -18.51
C LEU A 652 -11.07 16.79 -18.92
N GLU A 653 -11.89 15.79 -18.57
CA GLU A 653 -11.62 14.38 -18.86
C GLU A 653 -11.65 14.00 -20.35
N ASP A 654 -12.37 14.78 -21.15
CA ASP A 654 -12.53 14.58 -22.61
C ASP A 654 -11.83 15.71 -23.40
N SER A 655 -10.96 16.49 -22.74
CA SER A 655 -10.21 17.58 -23.39
C SER A 655 -9.28 17.02 -24.46
N SER A 656 -9.20 17.69 -25.61
CA SER A 656 -8.24 17.37 -26.67
C SER A 656 -6.93 18.15 -26.56
N GLU A 657 -6.80 19.01 -25.55
CA GLU A 657 -5.61 19.85 -25.35
C GLU A 657 -4.48 19.06 -24.67
N ASP A 658 -3.25 19.26 -25.15
CA ASP A 658 -2.03 18.68 -24.57
C ASP A 658 -1.73 19.19 -23.14
N VAL A 659 -2.30 20.34 -22.77
CA VAL A 659 -2.10 20.96 -21.46
C VAL A 659 -3.40 21.55 -20.95
N ASN A 660 -3.86 21.03 -19.82
CA ASN A 660 -5.12 21.41 -19.19
C ASN A 660 -4.87 22.21 -17.91
N VAL A 661 -5.71 23.22 -17.60
CA VAL A 661 -5.53 24.06 -16.41
C VAL A 661 -6.81 24.09 -15.58
N GLY A 662 -6.70 23.66 -14.32
CA GLY A 662 -7.77 23.74 -13.32
C GLY A 662 -7.31 24.49 -12.07
N CYS A 663 -8.14 25.38 -11.53
CA CYS A 663 -7.82 26.15 -10.33
C CYS A 663 -8.94 26.10 -9.28
N HIS A 664 -8.55 25.91 -8.01
CA HIS A 664 -9.42 26.09 -6.86
C HIS A 664 -9.14 27.45 -6.20
N LYS A 665 -10.17 28.30 -6.11
CA LYS A 665 -10.10 29.61 -5.44
C LYS A 665 -11.43 29.90 -4.74
N ASP A 666 -11.39 30.33 -3.48
CA ASP A 666 -12.56 30.72 -2.69
C ASP A 666 -13.69 29.67 -2.64
N GLY A 667 -13.32 28.38 -2.58
CA GLY A 667 -14.27 27.27 -2.58
C GLY A 667 -14.88 26.95 -3.95
N MET A 668 -14.54 27.73 -4.98
CA MET A 668 -14.99 27.56 -6.36
C MET A 668 -13.91 26.92 -7.23
N LYS A 669 -14.35 26.34 -8.35
CA LYS A 669 -13.51 25.75 -9.38
C LYS A 669 -13.48 26.69 -10.59
N TYR A 670 -12.33 26.78 -11.24
CA TYR A 670 -12.10 27.55 -12.46
C TYR A 670 -11.27 26.69 -13.39
N ARG A 671 -11.42 26.87 -14.70
CA ARG A 671 -10.61 26.19 -15.70
C ARG A 671 -10.29 27.14 -16.83
N MET A 672 -9.17 26.89 -17.52
CA MET A 672 -8.94 27.46 -18.84
C MET A 672 -9.84 26.74 -19.84
N ASP A 673 -10.35 27.45 -20.85
CA ASP A 673 -11.23 26.84 -21.85
C ASP A 673 -10.43 25.84 -22.70
N ASP A 674 -11.06 24.71 -23.03
CA ASP A 674 -10.47 23.57 -23.74
C ASP A 674 -10.32 23.79 -25.25
N ASP A 675 -10.71 24.96 -25.76
CA ASP A 675 -10.46 25.40 -27.14
C ASP A 675 -9.25 26.37 -27.24
N ASP A 676 -8.69 26.80 -26.10
CA ASP A 676 -7.59 27.77 -26.06
C ASP A 676 -6.23 27.06 -26.02
N GLU A 677 -5.42 27.20 -27.08
CA GLU A 677 -4.05 26.66 -27.10
C GLU A 677 -3.23 27.14 -25.90
N PHE A 678 -2.61 26.20 -25.20
CA PHE A 678 -1.78 26.52 -24.05
C PHE A 678 -0.45 27.17 -24.45
N THR A 679 -0.29 28.44 -24.12
CA THR A 679 0.94 29.23 -24.26
C THR A 679 1.23 30.01 -23.00
N SER A 680 2.44 30.55 -22.84
CA SER A 680 2.75 31.42 -21.69
C SER A 680 1.86 32.68 -21.66
N ASP A 681 1.41 33.17 -22.81
CA ASP A 681 0.59 34.38 -22.90
C ASP A 681 -0.87 34.09 -22.59
N SER A 682 -1.45 33.04 -23.18
CA SER A 682 -2.83 32.61 -22.87
C SER A 682 -2.95 32.19 -21.39
N PHE A 683 -1.96 31.45 -20.86
CA PHE A 683 -1.91 31.11 -19.44
C PHE A 683 -1.80 32.35 -18.55
N ARG A 684 -0.95 33.33 -18.90
CA ARG A 684 -0.84 34.59 -18.15
C ARG A 684 -2.15 35.36 -18.14
N GLU A 685 -2.81 35.49 -19.29
CA GLU A 685 -4.09 36.19 -19.39
C GLU A 685 -5.16 35.53 -18.50
N PHE A 686 -5.24 34.20 -18.53
CA PHE A 686 -6.13 33.43 -17.66
C PHE A 686 -5.85 33.69 -16.18
N ILE A 687 -4.59 33.57 -15.73
CA ILE A 687 -4.20 33.79 -14.34
C ILE A 687 -4.46 35.24 -13.91
N GLU A 688 -4.20 36.23 -14.77
CA GLU A 688 -4.53 37.63 -14.50
C GLU A 688 -6.03 37.86 -14.32
N LYS A 689 -6.86 37.27 -15.18
CA LYS A 689 -8.32 37.35 -15.05
C LYS A 689 -8.78 36.64 -13.78
N LEU A 690 -8.20 35.50 -13.44
CA LEU A 690 -8.55 34.73 -12.25
C LEU A 690 -8.20 35.50 -10.97
N ASP A 691 -7.01 36.09 -10.91
CA ASP A 691 -6.56 36.92 -9.80
C ASP A 691 -7.50 38.11 -9.59
N LYS A 692 -7.86 38.80 -10.69
CA LYS A 692 -8.81 39.93 -10.72
C LYS A 692 -10.29 39.53 -10.55
N GLY A 693 -10.62 38.24 -10.37
CA GLY A 693 -11.99 37.74 -10.19
C GLY A 693 -12.89 37.87 -11.42
N LYS A 694 -12.31 37.90 -12.62
CA LYS A 694 -13.01 38.07 -13.91
C LYS A 694 -13.34 36.75 -14.62
N VAL A 695 -12.78 35.64 -14.16
CA VAL A 695 -13.11 34.29 -14.68
C VAL A 695 -14.39 33.82 -14.02
N LYS A 696 -15.31 33.24 -14.79
CA LYS A 696 -16.53 32.63 -14.25
C LYS A 696 -16.20 31.28 -13.61
N PRO A 697 -16.78 30.94 -12.44
CA PRO A 697 -16.65 29.61 -11.88
C PRO A 697 -17.12 28.52 -12.85
N PHE A 698 -16.35 27.45 -12.94
CA PHE A 698 -16.75 26.23 -13.62
C PHE A 698 -17.73 25.44 -12.76
N ILE A 699 -18.84 25.03 -13.36
CA ILE A 699 -19.86 24.18 -12.76
C ILE A 699 -19.97 22.95 -13.65
N ARG A 700 -19.67 21.76 -13.09
CA ARG A 700 -19.81 20.53 -13.87
C ARG A 700 -21.28 20.31 -14.21
N SER A 701 -21.57 20.12 -15.48
CA SER A 701 -22.93 19.93 -15.97
C SER A 701 -22.92 18.97 -17.14
N GLN A 702 -23.86 18.03 -17.15
CA GLN A 702 -24.22 17.33 -18.37
C GLN A 702 -24.81 18.32 -19.39
N ALA A 703 -24.79 17.94 -20.66
CA ALA A 703 -25.46 18.71 -21.71
C ALA A 703 -26.96 18.84 -21.41
N VAL A 704 -27.52 20.03 -21.65
CA VAL A 704 -28.96 20.26 -21.46
C VAL A 704 -29.74 19.28 -22.36
N PRO A 705 -30.62 18.43 -21.79
CA PRO A 705 -31.30 17.40 -22.57
C PRO A 705 -32.15 17.99 -23.69
N LYS A 706 -31.98 17.49 -24.92
CA LYS A 706 -32.83 17.87 -26.07
C LYS A 706 -34.32 17.67 -25.78
N LYS A 707 -34.64 16.63 -25.01
CA LYS A 707 -35.98 16.37 -24.46
C LYS A 707 -36.00 16.73 -22.98
N ALA A 708 -36.40 17.97 -22.70
CA ALA A 708 -36.41 18.50 -21.34
C ALA A 708 -37.39 17.80 -20.40
N VAL A 709 -38.50 17.23 -20.90
CA VAL A 709 -39.54 16.58 -20.06
C VAL A 709 -39.80 15.15 -20.51
N THR A 710 -39.76 14.21 -19.56
CA THR A 710 -40.09 12.79 -19.77
C THR A 710 -41.08 12.34 -18.70
N ASN A 711 -42.25 11.84 -19.11
CA ASN A 711 -43.33 11.37 -18.23
C ASN A 711 -43.68 12.35 -17.08
N GLY A 712 -43.84 13.63 -17.43
CA GLY A 712 -44.20 14.70 -16.47
C GLY A 712 -43.03 15.23 -15.63
N ILE A 713 -41.83 14.67 -15.77
CA ILE A 713 -40.65 15.07 -15.01
C ILE A 713 -39.67 15.82 -15.91
N MET A 714 -39.25 17.01 -15.48
CA MET A 714 -38.25 17.81 -16.17
C MET A 714 -36.83 17.36 -15.81
N ASN A 715 -36.05 16.97 -16.82
CA ASN A 715 -34.63 16.67 -16.68
C ASN A 715 -33.85 17.98 -16.60
N ILE A 716 -33.17 18.20 -15.48
CA ILE A 716 -32.32 19.37 -15.27
C ILE A 716 -30.87 18.92 -15.04
N VAL A 717 -29.93 19.82 -15.31
CA VAL A 717 -28.49 19.61 -15.27
C VAL A 717 -27.84 20.79 -14.53
N GLY A 718 -26.56 20.69 -14.15
CA GLY A 718 -25.89 21.70 -13.32
C GLY A 718 -26.00 23.13 -13.90
N SER A 719 -25.85 23.28 -15.22
CA SER A 719 -25.86 24.57 -15.92
C SER A 719 -27.21 25.30 -15.92
N ASN A 720 -28.33 24.58 -15.82
CA ASN A 720 -29.68 25.18 -15.78
C ASN A 720 -30.39 24.99 -14.43
N PHE A 721 -29.73 24.35 -13.47
CA PHE A 721 -30.29 24.02 -12.17
C PHE A 721 -30.81 25.27 -11.44
N GLU A 722 -29.98 26.30 -11.27
CA GLU A 722 -30.39 27.53 -10.57
C GLU A 722 -31.55 28.23 -11.25
N GLN A 723 -31.49 28.36 -12.58
CA GLN A 723 -32.52 29.04 -13.34
C GLN A 723 -33.89 28.38 -13.15
N ILE A 724 -33.93 27.05 -13.14
CA ILE A 724 -35.18 26.29 -13.04
C ILE A 724 -35.66 26.18 -11.60
N VAL A 725 -34.77 25.81 -10.68
CA VAL A 725 -35.14 25.52 -9.28
C VAL A 725 -35.46 26.81 -8.52
N ASN A 726 -34.74 27.90 -8.81
CA ASN A 726 -34.95 29.20 -8.15
C ASN A 726 -35.98 30.10 -8.84
N ASP A 727 -36.75 29.60 -9.82
CA ASP A 727 -37.88 30.34 -10.40
C ASP A 727 -38.95 30.62 -9.34
N LYS A 728 -39.05 31.90 -8.93
CA LYS A 728 -39.99 32.37 -7.89
C LYS A 728 -41.46 32.24 -8.29
N SER A 729 -41.77 31.90 -9.54
CA SER A 729 -43.14 31.65 -10.00
C SER A 729 -43.59 30.20 -9.80
N LYS A 730 -42.67 29.28 -9.49
CA LYS A 730 -42.95 27.83 -9.39
C LYS A 730 -42.58 27.25 -8.04
N ASP A 731 -43.42 26.37 -7.52
CA ASP A 731 -43.02 25.36 -6.56
C ASP A 731 -42.26 24.26 -7.31
N VAL A 732 -41.10 23.84 -6.84
CA VAL A 732 -40.25 22.87 -7.56
C VAL A 732 -39.93 21.67 -6.67
N VAL A 733 -40.27 20.47 -7.13
CA VAL A 733 -39.88 19.20 -6.51
C VAL A 733 -38.62 18.72 -7.21
N VAL A 734 -37.51 18.64 -6.50
CA VAL A 734 -36.22 18.23 -7.05
C VAL A 734 -35.89 16.82 -6.61
N PHE A 735 -35.78 15.92 -7.58
CA PHE A 735 -35.34 14.54 -7.37
C PHE A 735 -33.85 14.39 -7.72
N PHE A 736 -33.01 14.31 -6.69
CA PHE A 736 -31.59 14.00 -6.82
C PHE A 736 -31.38 12.48 -6.84
N TYR A 737 -30.79 11.97 -7.92
CA TYR A 737 -30.56 10.53 -8.10
C TYR A 737 -29.14 10.22 -8.55
N ALA A 738 -28.80 8.92 -8.48
CA ALA A 738 -27.61 8.33 -9.07
C ALA A 738 -28.01 7.22 -10.06
N PRO A 739 -27.41 7.10 -11.25
CA PRO A 739 -27.80 6.10 -12.26
C PRO A 739 -27.67 4.64 -11.79
N TRP A 740 -26.75 4.36 -10.85
CA TRP A 740 -26.50 3.02 -10.30
C TRP A 740 -27.36 2.69 -9.08
N CYS A 741 -28.11 3.64 -8.52
CA CYS A 741 -28.91 3.45 -7.32
C CYS A 741 -30.18 2.62 -7.58
N GLY A 742 -30.25 1.41 -7.00
CA GLY A 742 -31.41 0.52 -7.12
C GLY A 742 -32.71 1.12 -6.59
N HIS A 743 -32.67 1.80 -5.43
CA HIS A 743 -33.83 2.50 -4.87
C HIS A 743 -34.37 3.59 -5.79
N CYS A 744 -33.50 4.27 -6.53
CA CYS A 744 -33.84 5.33 -7.47
C CYS A 744 -34.55 4.75 -8.70
N LYS A 745 -34.02 3.65 -9.23
CA LYS A 745 -34.64 2.90 -10.34
C LYS A 745 -36.02 2.35 -9.99
N ASN A 746 -36.23 1.95 -8.73
CA ASN A 746 -37.54 1.48 -8.26
C ASN A 746 -38.52 2.65 -8.05
N PHE A 747 -38.03 3.79 -7.56
CA PHE A 747 -38.88 4.94 -7.23
C PHE A 747 -39.31 5.77 -8.44
N ILE A 748 -38.52 5.83 -9.51
CA ILE A 748 -38.79 6.72 -10.67
C ILE A 748 -40.18 6.49 -11.30
N SER A 749 -40.68 5.25 -11.31
CA SER A 749 -42.03 4.93 -11.81
C SER A 749 -43.11 5.59 -10.93
N THR A 750 -43.00 5.44 -9.62
CA THR A 750 -43.88 6.08 -8.64
C THR A 750 -43.82 7.60 -8.74
N TYR A 751 -42.61 8.17 -8.82
CA TYR A 751 -42.40 9.60 -8.96
C TYR A 751 -43.04 10.17 -10.23
N SER A 752 -42.96 9.44 -11.34
CA SER A 752 -43.62 9.81 -12.59
C SER A 752 -45.14 9.77 -12.50
N GLN A 753 -45.72 8.76 -11.84
CA GLN A 753 -47.17 8.71 -11.60
C GLN A 753 -47.65 9.88 -10.74
N ILE A 754 -46.87 10.26 -9.73
CA ILE A 754 -47.14 11.44 -8.90
C ILE A 754 -47.10 12.70 -9.78
N ALA A 755 -46.01 12.93 -10.53
CA ALA A 755 -45.89 14.08 -11.41
C ALA A 755 -47.05 14.18 -12.41
N GLN A 756 -47.46 13.04 -12.99
CA GLN A 756 -48.59 12.97 -13.94
C GLN A 756 -49.93 13.34 -13.29
N SER A 757 -50.11 13.07 -11.99
CA SER A 757 -51.33 13.45 -11.27
C SER A 757 -51.46 14.95 -11.01
N TYR A 758 -50.37 15.71 -11.15
CA TYR A 758 -50.32 17.17 -11.04
C TYR A 758 -50.09 17.86 -12.38
N LYS A 759 -50.29 17.17 -13.52
CA LYS A 759 -50.05 17.72 -14.87
C LYS A 759 -50.78 19.04 -15.17
N ASP A 760 -51.93 19.27 -14.52
CA ASP A 760 -52.77 20.45 -14.72
C ASP A 760 -52.36 21.62 -13.79
N SER A 761 -51.46 21.38 -12.83
CA SER A 761 -50.94 22.38 -11.91
C SER A 761 -49.83 23.21 -12.56
N LYS A 762 -50.20 24.36 -13.15
CA LYS A 762 -49.25 25.23 -13.87
C LYS A 762 -48.08 25.75 -13.03
N ASN A 763 -48.21 25.79 -11.69
CA ASN A 763 -47.21 26.38 -10.78
C ASN A 763 -46.41 25.35 -9.98
N LEU A 764 -46.57 24.06 -10.26
CA LEU A 764 -45.82 22.98 -9.61
C LEU A 764 -45.00 22.22 -10.66
N LEU A 765 -43.69 22.15 -10.46
CA LEU A 765 -42.76 21.51 -11.37
C LEU A 765 -42.08 20.34 -10.70
N PHE A 766 -42.14 19.16 -11.32
CA PHE A 766 -41.36 18.00 -10.91
C PHE A 766 -40.10 17.92 -11.76
N THR A 767 -38.94 17.88 -11.12
CA THR A 767 -37.63 17.80 -11.79
C THR A 767 -36.85 16.59 -11.33
N GLN A 768 -35.84 16.21 -12.11
CA GLN A 768 -34.82 15.25 -11.72
C GLN A 768 -33.44 15.68 -12.21
N ILE A 769 -32.41 15.34 -11.43
CA ILE A 769 -31.01 15.61 -11.74
C ILE A 769 -30.12 14.44 -11.28
N ASP A 770 -29.22 14.03 -12.16
CA ASP A 770 -28.14 13.11 -11.80
C ASP A 770 -27.09 13.90 -10.99
N ALA A 771 -27.13 13.76 -9.67
CA ALA A 771 -26.21 14.48 -8.79
C ALA A 771 -24.80 13.86 -8.78
N THR A 772 -24.59 12.72 -9.46
CA THR A 772 -23.26 12.12 -9.63
C THR A 772 -22.51 12.66 -10.84
N SER A 773 -23.19 13.40 -11.72
CA SER A 773 -22.66 13.96 -12.97
C SER A 773 -22.80 15.49 -13.07
N ASN A 774 -23.46 16.13 -12.12
CA ASN A 774 -23.71 17.58 -12.11
C ASN A 774 -23.36 18.18 -10.75
N ASP A 775 -22.66 19.31 -10.74
CA ASP A 775 -22.47 20.11 -9.55
C ASP A 775 -23.80 20.78 -9.17
N ILE A 776 -24.15 20.71 -7.88
CA ILE A 776 -25.40 21.25 -7.34
C ILE A 776 -25.07 22.50 -6.53
N SER A 777 -25.58 23.65 -6.94
CA SER A 777 -25.43 24.89 -6.19
C SER A 777 -26.55 25.08 -5.16
N GLY A 778 -26.28 25.83 -4.09
CA GLY A 778 -27.25 26.15 -3.03
C GLY A 778 -27.09 25.32 -1.75
N VAL A 779 -28.16 25.25 -0.94
CA VAL A 779 -28.15 24.69 0.43
C VAL A 779 -28.55 23.20 0.50
N TYR A 780 -28.51 22.49 -0.62
CA TYR A 780 -28.96 21.10 -0.72
C TYR A 780 -27.93 20.15 -0.11
N GLN A 781 -28.35 19.31 0.86
CA GLN A 781 -27.50 18.29 1.46
C GLN A 781 -27.90 16.92 0.95
N ILE A 782 -27.06 16.32 0.11
CA ILE A 782 -27.31 15.02 -0.51
C ILE A 782 -26.42 13.99 0.17
N SER A 783 -26.92 13.36 1.24
CA SER A 783 -26.19 12.32 1.98
C SER A 783 -26.40 10.91 1.41
N GLY A 784 -27.33 10.75 0.47
CA GLY A 784 -27.63 9.48 -0.18
C GLY A 784 -28.63 9.61 -1.32
N TYR A 785 -28.93 8.48 -1.97
CA TYR A 785 -29.82 8.43 -3.13
C TYR A 785 -30.97 7.45 -2.92
N PRO A 786 -32.20 7.80 -3.32
CA PRO A 786 -32.64 9.11 -3.81
C PRO A 786 -32.80 10.14 -2.66
N THR A 787 -32.55 11.42 -2.95
CA THR A 787 -32.88 12.56 -2.07
C THR A 787 -33.89 13.47 -2.77
N LEU A 788 -34.91 13.92 -2.04
CA LEU A 788 -36.03 14.71 -2.58
C LEU A 788 -36.19 15.99 -1.78
N TYR A 789 -36.30 17.11 -2.50
CA TYR A 789 -36.57 18.42 -1.92
C TYR A 789 -37.81 19.05 -2.55
N PHE A 790 -38.62 19.72 -1.74
CA PHE A 790 -39.62 20.68 -2.18
C PHE A 790 -39.08 22.10 -2.01
N VAL A 791 -39.05 22.88 -3.08
CA VAL A 791 -38.52 24.23 -3.11
C VAL A 791 -39.67 25.22 -3.34
N PRO A 792 -40.18 25.87 -2.28
CA PRO A 792 -41.36 26.73 -2.36
C PRO A 792 -41.12 27.95 -3.25
N SER A 793 -42.13 28.38 -4.00
CA SER A 793 -42.05 29.58 -4.84
C SER A 793 -41.77 30.86 -4.05
N ASN A 794 -42.28 30.94 -2.82
CA ASN A 794 -42.19 32.11 -1.95
C ASN A 794 -40.87 32.23 -1.15
N ASP A 795 -40.11 31.16 -0.98
CA ASP A 795 -38.83 31.18 -0.28
C ASP A 795 -37.88 30.09 -0.80
N LYS A 796 -37.12 30.43 -1.85
CA LYS A 796 -36.12 29.54 -2.47
C LYS A 796 -34.93 29.23 -1.58
N SER A 797 -34.69 30.03 -0.53
CA SER A 797 -33.58 29.82 0.39
C SER A 797 -33.82 28.71 1.41
N LYS A 798 -35.07 28.23 1.53
CA LYS A 798 -35.50 27.21 2.50
C LYS A 798 -36.15 26.01 1.81
N PRO A 799 -35.37 25.22 1.03
CA PRO A 799 -35.87 23.99 0.47
C PRO A 799 -36.19 22.99 1.59
N ILE A 800 -37.31 22.30 1.48
CA ILE A 800 -37.84 21.36 2.48
C ILE A 800 -37.48 19.94 2.04
N ILE A 801 -36.66 19.25 2.82
CA ILE A 801 -36.33 17.84 2.54
C ILE A 801 -37.54 16.95 2.80
N TYR A 802 -37.77 15.99 1.92
CA TYR A 802 -38.78 14.97 2.11
C TYR A 802 -38.18 13.73 2.76
N SER A 803 -38.72 13.34 3.92
CA SER A 803 -38.27 12.19 4.72
C SER A 803 -39.37 11.15 4.95
N GLY A 804 -40.49 11.25 4.24
CA GLY A 804 -41.62 10.32 4.34
C GLY A 804 -41.39 9.01 3.57
N ASP A 805 -42.39 8.13 3.59
CA ASP A 805 -42.32 6.87 2.84
C ASP A 805 -42.55 7.10 1.34
N ARG A 806 -41.89 6.33 0.48
CA ARG A 806 -41.90 6.61 -0.97
C ARG A 806 -43.17 6.11 -1.69
N SER A 807 -44.30 6.01 -0.97
CA SER A 807 -45.60 5.68 -1.57
C SER A 807 -46.22 6.89 -2.27
N ILE A 808 -47.18 6.63 -3.17
CA ILE A 808 -47.91 7.70 -3.87
C ILE A 808 -48.67 8.57 -2.88
N ASP A 809 -49.33 7.96 -1.88
CA ASP A 809 -50.23 8.66 -0.98
C ASP A 809 -49.49 9.57 0.01
N ASP A 810 -48.37 9.11 0.57
CA ASP A 810 -47.58 9.92 1.49
C ASP A 810 -46.92 11.10 0.75
N PHE A 811 -46.36 10.85 -0.43
CA PHE A 811 -45.73 11.90 -1.21
C PHE A 811 -46.73 12.97 -1.67
N LYS A 812 -47.93 12.56 -2.11
CA LYS A 812 -49.02 13.51 -2.44
C LYS A 812 -49.43 14.36 -1.25
N LYS A 813 -49.62 13.76 -0.08
CA LYS A 813 -49.94 14.51 1.15
C LYS A 813 -48.87 15.54 1.48
N PHE A 814 -47.59 15.19 1.28
CA PHE A 814 -46.50 16.14 1.45
C PHE A 814 -46.56 17.30 0.46
N ILE A 815 -46.75 17.02 -0.83
CA ILE A 815 -46.89 18.06 -1.86
C ILE A 815 -48.09 18.97 -1.58
N ASP A 816 -49.26 18.42 -1.28
CA ASP A 816 -50.48 19.18 -1.02
C ASP A 816 -50.35 20.04 0.25
N LYS A 817 -49.63 19.55 1.27
CA LYS A 817 -49.34 20.30 2.50
C LYS A 817 -48.46 21.51 2.26
N HIS A 818 -47.49 21.41 1.35
CA HIS A 818 -46.44 22.41 1.17
C HIS A 818 -46.64 23.31 -0.06
N SER A 819 -47.36 22.85 -1.08
CA SER A 819 -47.69 23.67 -2.25
C SER A 819 -48.96 24.48 -2.01
N LYS A 820 -48.79 25.81 -1.94
CA LYS A 820 -49.92 26.74 -1.83
C LYS A 820 -50.76 26.84 -3.10
N ASN A 821 -50.24 26.36 -4.23
CA ASN A 821 -50.82 26.55 -5.55
C ASN A 821 -51.73 25.39 -6.00
N VAL A 822 -51.75 24.26 -5.29
CA VAL A 822 -52.59 23.10 -5.63
C VAL A 822 -54.08 23.40 -5.42
N HIS A 823 -54.43 24.35 -4.55
CA HIS A 823 -55.82 24.65 -4.20
C HIS A 823 -56.45 25.87 -4.90
N GLN A 824 -55.71 26.65 -5.69
CA GLN A 824 -56.28 27.84 -6.36
C GLN A 824 -57.12 27.53 -7.62
N ASN A 825 -56.94 26.36 -8.25
CA ASN A 825 -57.70 26.00 -9.44
C ASN A 825 -59.09 25.41 -9.16
N LYS A 826 -59.47 25.19 -7.90
CA LYS A 826 -60.81 24.67 -7.54
C LYS A 826 -61.84 25.75 -7.19
N SER A 827 -61.42 27.01 -7.11
CA SER A 827 -62.27 28.14 -6.70
C SER A 827 -62.78 29.01 -7.85
N GLU A 828 -62.52 28.66 -9.11
CA GLU A 828 -63.04 29.40 -10.29
C GLU A 828 -64.16 28.66 -11.05
N GLU A 829 -64.64 27.51 -10.55
CA GLU A 829 -65.76 26.74 -11.16
C GLU A 829 -66.96 26.49 -10.22
N LEU A 830 -67.19 27.36 -9.23
CA LEU A 830 -68.42 27.35 -8.41
C LEU A 830 -69.12 28.70 -8.37
#